data_AF-A0A7Y0F4W8-F1
#
_entry.id   AF-A0A7Y0F4W8-F1
#
_cell.length_a   1.000
_cell.length_b   1.000
_cell.length_c   1.000
_cell.angle_alpha   90.00
_cell.angle_beta   90.00
_cell.angle_gamma   90.00
#
_symmetry.space_group_name_H-M   'P 1'
#
loop_
_entity.id
_entity.type
_entity.pdbx_description
1 polymer ?
#
loop_
_entity_poly.entity_id
_entity_poly.type
_entity_poly.pdbx_seq_one_letter_code
_entity_poly.pdbx_strand_id
1 'polypeptide(L)'
;MNLMRRGADPSNHARHRTRQTPAVHAVRRRIIATVLALAVSFTGSVPAVWAQNDVDSLGGVTVTASGTTTSAAAADATDDVIVSAAETLGAQHAQSTQSAAFDGASDDSADADLSATQRYAAQNDGATADSAAQNDSAQNDSAQNDAAQNAEQPRPRIVTAALGGRDFEGQATRTIGGRTYILIGNEQQLRAIGTGKTVVGKVWQIKQKCERVLGCLADSAWTDQGSESLAYAGDADLAAGDKLRNKEFPDHDGLLTTIGATRTKYFVKDADGNRHNVDDATYAAKTGQKYASDASYIVFRDIDVSSDAAAGTTSGAVWTPLMFSGVMLGVVSAAQGTAGSLWDGVGADGVSTADDAVRPVVSNVRVHQTGQLDVSKYTGIGFFGTVSNKLDANDPLRGAVTPAYVSNIELDVVSVTNESTEVRVDQTLVSALVGGLGLVVGDIVSGLLKVLTFGRIDLDGLVENLLTIRKADPSSLAVGSFAGRVIGSVTIDKCRSTNVTVSSVTGMTGGFVGYAQGETQYDLISDALGDIVQLLTNILNIIPGLGLGDLITLLLNGNIIDADALIPVAYHNPTISSSAVKNFTAGTVIGAADKDYAGGFIGVQIGTIVTDSSVTSDNAYAVTGGAYVGGFAGLMRNDVMKGALQEVGVDLIRLSQPQSTAVGSSVHANVTVDAGTYAGGFAGAMADSYAVNDTLDGTIVVKASGTRAPRRSPADSPAWPPWAGCPTSARGTRRTPTCSPA
;
A
#
# COMPACT_ATOMS: atom_id res chain seq x y z
N MET A 1 51.89 48.67 19.74
CA MET A 1 52.26 48.96 18.33
C MET A 1 51.32 48.12 17.47
N ASN A 2 50.45 48.68 16.63
CA ASN A 2 50.67 49.60 15.49
C ASN A 2 51.27 48.85 14.28
N LEU A 3 50.72 48.92 13.06
CA LEU A 3 49.53 49.66 12.61
C LEU A 3 48.85 49.06 11.35
N MET A 4 47.52 49.21 11.30
CA MET A 4 46.57 49.33 10.17
C MET A 4 47.01 49.33 8.68
N ARG A 5 46.10 48.73 7.85
CA ARG A 5 45.34 49.31 6.70
C ARG A 5 45.78 49.15 5.22
N ARG A 6 44.72 48.92 4.40
CA ARG A 6 44.50 49.24 2.96
C ARG A 6 45.37 48.48 1.94
N GLY A 7 44.88 48.02 0.78
CA GLY A 7 43.51 47.95 0.24
C GLY A 7 43.21 48.94 -0.90
N ALA A 8 43.10 48.43 -2.13
CA ALA A 8 42.50 49.08 -3.30
C ALA A 8 42.21 48.06 -4.43
N ASP A 9 41.06 48.21 -5.07
CA ASP A 9 40.73 47.75 -6.44
C ASP A 9 40.51 49.04 -7.27
N PRO A 10 40.94 49.14 -8.54
CA PRO A 10 40.01 48.81 -9.63
C PRO A 10 40.63 48.23 -10.93
N SER A 11 39.73 47.67 -11.74
CA SER A 11 39.78 47.50 -13.21
C SER A 11 40.48 48.64 -14.01
N ASN A 12 40.91 48.51 -15.28
CA ASN A 12 40.20 47.90 -16.43
C ASN A 12 41.07 47.85 -17.72
N HIS A 13 40.65 47.06 -18.72
CA HIS A 13 40.99 47.10 -20.16
C HIS A 13 42.47 46.89 -20.61
N ALA A 14 42.78 46.48 -21.86
CA ALA A 14 42.09 45.67 -22.89
C ALA A 14 43.04 45.42 -24.10
N ARG A 15 42.62 44.53 -25.03
CA ARG A 15 43.08 44.30 -26.43
C ARG A 15 44.16 43.21 -26.66
N HIS A 16 44.12 42.42 -27.74
CA HIS A 16 42.99 41.88 -28.55
C HIS A 16 43.47 40.82 -29.58
N ARG A 17 42.52 40.04 -30.15
CA ARG A 17 42.57 39.16 -31.35
C ARG A 17 42.91 37.67 -31.09
N THR A 18 41.93 36.73 -31.06
CA THR A 18 41.06 36.12 -32.12
C THR A 18 41.77 35.03 -32.92
N ARG A 19 41.20 33.86 -33.32
CA ARG A 19 39.83 33.27 -33.38
C ARG A 19 39.83 31.87 -32.69
N GLN A 20 38.78 31.03 -32.53
CA GLN A 20 37.55 30.73 -33.31
C GLN A 20 36.38 30.19 -32.45
N THR A 21 35.16 30.28 -33.01
CA THR A 21 33.93 29.48 -32.79
C THR A 21 33.08 29.59 -34.11
N PRO A 22 31.91 28.93 -34.35
CA PRO A 22 31.17 27.88 -33.61
C PRO A 22 30.72 26.67 -34.54
N ALA A 23 29.67 25.92 -34.13
CA ALA A 23 28.91 24.86 -34.84
C ALA A 23 29.62 23.48 -35.00
N VAL A 24 28.98 22.32 -35.20
CA VAL A 24 27.59 21.88 -35.58
C VAL A 24 27.20 20.70 -34.63
N HIS A 25 26.05 20.63 -33.94
CA HIS A 25 24.67 20.23 -34.34
C HIS A 25 24.45 18.74 -34.73
N ALA A 26 23.28 18.18 -34.34
CA ALA A 26 22.84 16.77 -34.41
C ALA A 26 23.57 15.80 -33.44
N VAL A 27 22.97 14.72 -32.89
CA VAL A 27 21.74 13.98 -33.23
C VAL A 27 20.84 13.74 -31.98
N ARG A 28 19.52 13.94 -32.13
CA ARG A 28 18.31 13.40 -31.40
C ARG A 28 18.46 12.97 -29.91
N ARG A 29 17.60 13.36 -28.95
CA ARG A 29 16.28 14.02 -28.91
C ARG A 29 15.11 13.34 -29.66
N ARG A 30 14.31 12.59 -28.89
CA ARG A 30 12.85 12.32 -28.91
C ARG A 30 12.52 11.78 -27.49
N ILE A 31 11.35 11.87 -26.85
CA ILE A 31 10.15 12.74 -26.80
C ILE A 31 9.78 12.64 -25.30
N ILE A 32 9.71 13.68 -24.45
CA ILE A 32 8.96 14.95 -24.43
C ILE A 32 7.45 14.79 -24.21
N ALA A 33 7.06 15.12 -22.98
CA ALA A 33 5.72 15.30 -22.40
C ALA A 33 4.54 15.69 -23.31
N THR A 34 3.36 15.18 -22.93
CA THR A 34 2.05 15.74 -23.28
C THR A 34 1.33 16.21 -22.01
N VAL A 35 1.56 17.46 -21.58
CA VAL A 35 0.67 18.14 -20.63
C VAL A 35 -0.39 18.86 -21.45
N LEU A 36 -1.59 18.29 -21.54
CA LEU A 36 -2.69 18.90 -22.26
C LEU A 36 -3.45 19.90 -21.38
N ALA A 37 -3.02 21.16 -21.38
CA ALA A 37 -3.76 22.24 -20.76
C ALA A 37 -4.96 22.65 -21.64
N LEU A 38 -6.14 22.07 -21.38
CA LEU A 38 -7.37 22.39 -22.11
C LEU A 38 -8.19 23.45 -21.36
N ALA A 39 -8.05 24.72 -21.75
CA ALA A 39 -8.89 25.80 -21.26
C ALA A 39 -10.17 25.89 -22.09
N VAL A 40 -11.29 25.33 -21.59
CA VAL A 40 -12.62 25.49 -22.18
C VAL A 40 -13.57 26.11 -21.15
N SER A 41 -13.76 27.42 -21.27
CA SER A 41 -14.84 28.13 -20.60
C SER A 41 -16.12 28.02 -21.44
N PHE A 42 -17.09 27.21 -21.02
CA PHE A 42 -18.45 27.30 -21.56
C PHE A 42 -19.52 27.04 -20.50
N THR A 43 -20.49 27.95 -20.44
CA THR A 43 -21.67 27.86 -19.57
C THR A 43 -22.78 27.08 -20.27
N GLY A 44 -23.23 25.97 -19.69
CA GLY A 44 -24.37 25.20 -20.21
C GLY A 44 -24.63 23.96 -19.37
N SER A 45 -25.88 23.72 -18.99
CA SER A 45 -26.31 22.58 -18.17
C SER A 45 -26.97 21.48 -19.00
N VAL A 46 -27.17 20.32 -18.37
CA VAL A 46 -27.85 19.08 -18.84
C VAL A 46 -26.95 18.10 -19.60
N PRO A 47 -26.89 16.81 -19.19
CA PRO A 47 -25.96 15.81 -19.75
C PRO A 47 -26.57 14.94 -20.87
N ALA A 48 -25.71 14.32 -21.67
CA ALA A 48 -26.01 13.14 -22.47
C ALA A 48 -24.80 12.18 -22.45
N VAL A 49 -25.02 10.91 -22.09
CA VAL A 49 -23.98 9.88 -22.05
C VAL A 49 -23.94 9.14 -23.38
N TRP A 50 -22.77 9.10 -24.01
CA TRP A 50 -22.45 8.18 -25.11
C TRP A 50 -21.06 7.61 -24.89
N ALA A 51 -20.98 6.30 -24.65
CA ALA A 51 -19.73 5.57 -24.70
C ALA A 51 -19.52 5.10 -26.14
N GLN A 52 -18.40 5.47 -26.75
CA GLN A 52 -18.05 5.10 -28.11
C GLN A 52 -16.99 4.01 -28.07
N ASN A 53 -17.45 2.75 -28.13
CA ASN A 53 -16.57 1.59 -28.22
C ASN A 53 -16.29 1.29 -29.69
N ASP A 54 -15.05 1.44 -30.12
CA ASP A 54 -14.58 0.73 -31.32
C ASP A 54 -14.43 -0.75 -30.96
N VAL A 55 -15.18 -1.63 -31.64
CA VAL A 55 -15.21 -3.08 -31.37
C VAL A 55 -14.83 -3.85 -32.64
N ASP A 56 -13.53 -3.96 -32.89
CA ASP A 56 -13.01 -4.96 -33.81
C ASP A 56 -12.84 -6.31 -33.08
N SER A 57 -13.44 -7.36 -33.65
CA SER A 57 -13.23 -8.77 -33.28
C SER A 57 -13.52 -9.18 -31.82
N LEU A 58 -14.80 -9.31 -31.45
CA LEU A 58 -15.23 -10.15 -30.32
C LEU A 58 -16.19 -11.27 -30.77
N GLY A 59 -15.82 -12.52 -30.48
CA GLY A 59 -16.69 -13.68 -30.65
C GLY A 59 -17.51 -13.99 -29.39
N GLY A 60 -18.84 -14.13 -29.53
CA GLY A 60 -19.63 -14.95 -28.60
C GLY A 60 -20.22 -14.30 -27.34
N VAL A 61 -20.32 -12.97 -27.25
CA VAL A 61 -21.04 -12.32 -26.13
C VAL A 61 -22.53 -12.69 -26.16
N THR A 62 -23.00 -13.44 -25.15
CA THR A 62 -24.39 -13.91 -25.07
C THR A 62 -25.12 -13.27 -23.88
N VAL A 63 -25.91 -12.22 -24.13
CA VAL A 63 -26.68 -11.52 -23.10
C VAL A 63 -28.08 -12.14 -22.96
N THR A 64 -28.24 -13.06 -22.02
CA THR A 64 -29.54 -13.73 -21.76
C THR A 64 -30.37 -12.97 -20.71
N ALA A 65 -31.10 -11.94 -21.14
CA ALA A 65 -32.01 -11.21 -20.26
C ALA A 65 -33.32 -11.99 -20.01
N SER A 66 -33.50 -12.51 -18.80
CA SER A 66 -34.67 -13.32 -18.43
C SER A 66 -35.87 -12.49 -17.95
N GLY A 67 -36.67 -11.93 -18.87
CA GLY A 67 -37.96 -11.34 -18.49
C GLY A 67 -38.67 -10.49 -19.55
N THR A 68 -39.76 -11.02 -20.11
CA THR A 68 -40.76 -10.32 -20.95
C THR A 68 -40.27 -9.87 -22.34
N THR A 69 -40.78 -10.54 -23.38
CA THR A 69 -40.62 -10.10 -24.77
C THR A 69 -41.56 -8.94 -25.11
N THR A 70 -41.00 -7.82 -25.56
CA THR A 70 -41.71 -6.82 -26.39
C THR A 70 -40.89 -6.58 -27.66
N SER A 71 -41.39 -7.03 -28.81
CA SER A 71 -40.70 -6.88 -30.10
C SER A 71 -40.96 -5.51 -30.72
N ALA A 72 -39.93 -4.68 -30.80
CA ALA A 72 -39.82 -3.64 -31.82
C ALA A 72 -38.80 -4.14 -32.86
N ALA A 73 -39.23 -4.23 -34.13
CA ALA A 73 -38.35 -4.75 -35.18
C ALA A 73 -37.27 -3.72 -35.54
N ALA A 74 -36.01 -4.16 -35.59
CA ALA A 74 -35.00 -3.45 -36.35
C ALA A 74 -35.39 -3.51 -37.84
N ALA A 75 -35.39 -2.37 -38.52
CA ALA A 75 -35.47 -2.34 -39.97
C ALA A 75 -34.10 -2.71 -40.55
N ASP A 76 -34.11 -3.55 -41.58
CA ASP A 76 -32.90 -3.97 -42.28
C ASP A 76 -32.25 -2.78 -42.99
N ALA A 77 -30.92 -2.65 -42.92
CA ALA A 77 -30.16 -1.50 -43.39
C ALA A 77 -29.06 -1.98 -44.35
N THR A 78 -29.31 -1.83 -45.64
CA THR A 78 -28.41 -2.25 -46.73
C THR A 78 -27.23 -1.29 -46.92
N ASP A 79 -26.11 -1.81 -47.45
CA ASP A 79 -24.81 -1.12 -47.61
C ASP A 79 -24.89 0.35 -48.09
N ASP A 80 -25.78 0.67 -49.03
CA ASP A 80 -25.96 2.01 -49.60
C ASP A 80 -26.21 3.11 -48.54
N VAL A 81 -26.77 2.74 -47.38
CA VAL A 81 -27.02 3.65 -46.24
C VAL A 81 -25.73 4.03 -45.52
N ILE A 82 -24.72 3.15 -45.51
CA ILE A 82 -23.41 3.39 -44.88
C ILE A 82 -22.56 4.28 -45.80
N VAL A 83 -22.56 4.00 -47.11
CA VAL A 83 -21.79 4.78 -48.10
C VAL A 83 -22.25 6.24 -48.14
N SER A 84 -23.56 6.49 -48.17
CA SER A 84 -24.12 7.85 -48.21
C SER A 84 -23.91 8.65 -46.92
N ALA A 85 -23.74 7.98 -45.77
CA ALA A 85 -23.32 8.63 -44.52
C ALA A 85 -21.85 9.09 -44.56
N ALA A 86 -20.96 8.29 -45.13
CA ALA A 86 -19.53 8.63 -45.27
C ALA A 86 -19.31 9.83 -46.20
N GLU A 87 -19.99 9.88 -47.36
CA GLU A 87 -19.91 11.04 -48.28
C GLU A 87 -20.43 12.34 -47.63
N THR A 88 -21.46 12.24 -46.79
CA THR A 88 -22.02 13.39 -46.05
C THR A 88 -21.03 13.96 -45.02
N LEU A 89 -20.23 13.11 -44.37
CA LEU A 89 -19.19 13.54 -43.43
C LEU A 89 -18.00 14.19 -44.15
N GLY A 90 -17.60 13.68 -45.32
CA GLY A 90 -16.57 14.28 -46.16
C GLY A 90 -16.90 15.72 -46.58
N ALA A 91 -18.18 16.00 -46.86
CA ALA A 91 -18.64 17.35 -47.22
C ALA A 91 -18.58 18.37 -46.07
N GLN A 92 -18.68 17.95 -44.80
CA GLN A 92 -18.72 18.86 -43.66
C GLN A 92 -17.34 19.32 -43.18
N HIS A 93 -16.26 18.57 -43.49
CA HIS A 93 -14.89 19.00 -43.18
C HIS A 93 -14.39 20.16 -44.09
N ALA A 94 -15.14 20.51 -45.15
CA ALA A 94 -14.76 21.50 -46.14
C ALA A 94 -15.24 22.95 -45.86
N GLN A 95 -15.92 23.21 -44.73
CA GLN A 95 -16.54 24.52 -44.44
C GLN A 95 -16.18 25.12 -43.06
N SER A 96 -14.90 25.35 -42.78
CA SER A 96 -14.50 26.13 -41.59
C SER A 96 -13.25 27.03 -41.70
N THR A 97 -12.65 27.24 -42.89
CA THR A 97 -11.51 28.19 -43.04
C THR A 97 -11.50 29.00 -44.36
N GLN A 98 -12.31 30.06 -44.39
CA GLN A 98 -12.02 31.32 -45.11
C GLN A 98 -12.38 32.43 -44.11
N SER A 99 -11.51 33.35 -43.70
CA SER A 99 -10.41 34.07 -44.37
C SER A 99 -9.36 34.51 -43.31
N ALA A 100 -8.20 35.12 -43.60
CA ALA A 100 -7.73 35.80 -44.82
C ALA A 100 -6.24 35.48 -45.13
N ALA A 101 -5.76 35.94 -46.29
CA ALA A 101 -4.54 35.46 -46.94
C ALA A 101 -3.30 36.35 -46.76
N PHE A 102 -2.12 35.79 -47.08
CA PHE A 102 -1.16 36.42 -47.99
C PHE A 102 -0.37 35.35 -48.80
N ASP A 103 0.16 35.75 -49.96
CA ASP A 103 0.59 34.89 -51.09
C ASP A 103 1.75 33.91 -50.86
N GLY A 104 1.92 32.89 -51.73
CA GLY A 104 3.21 32.19 -51.78
C GLY A 104 3.60 31.07 -52.77
N ALA A 105 2.75 30.54 -53.69
CA ALA A 105 3.14 29.59 -54.78
C ALA A 105 3.76 28.21 -54.37
N SER A 106 3.87 27.15 -55.19
CA SER A 106 3.09 26.65 -56.37
C SER A 106 3.61 25.24 -56.75
N ASP A 107 2.71 24.27 -57.02
CA ASP A 107 2.94 22.96 -57.66
C ASP A 107 3.96 22.00 -56.99
N ASP A 108 3.99 20.68 -57.26
CA ASP A 108 3.17 19.85 -58.15
C ASP A 108 2.79 18.50 -57.46
N SER A 109 1.90 17.76 -58.12
CA SER A 109 1.34 16.44 -57.80
C SER A 109 2.28 15.24 -58.03
N ALA A 110 2.00 14.13 -57.32
CA ALA A 110 1.71 12.80 -57.93
C ALA A 110 1.70 11.66 -56.87
N ASP A 111 0.63 10.86 -56.85
CA ASP A 111 0.64 9.51 -56.26
C ASP A 111 1.31 8.49 -57.22
N ALA A 112 2.05 7.53 -56.69
CA ALA A 112 2.43 6.31 -57.41
C ALA A 112 2.71 5.12 -56.47
N ASP A 113 1.98 4.03 -56.71
CA ASP A 113 2.04 2.73 -56.04
C ASP A 113 3.23 1.85 -56.54
N LEU A 114 3.34 0.63 -56.01
CA LEU A 114 4.04 -0.56 -56.53
C LEU A 114 5.58 -0.71 -56.36
N SER A 115 5.96 -1.33 -55.22
CA SER A 115 6.60 -2.67 -55.17
C SER A 115 8.02 -2.96 -55.76
N ALA A 116 8.53 -4.15 -55.41
CA ALA A 116 9.61 -4.94 -56.07
C ALA A 116 11.11 -4.63 -55.78
N THR A 117 11.62 -5.30 -54.73
CA THR A 117 12.75 -6.26 -54.76
C THR A 117 13.89 -6.12 -55.80
N GLN A 118 15.12 -5.82 -55.33
CA GLN A 118 16.39 -6.57 -55.57
C GLN A 118 17.56 -5.86 -54.84
N ARG A 119 18.23 -6.49 -53.87
CA ARG A 119 19.43 -7.35 -54.01
C ARG A 119 20.53 -6.79 -54.92
N TYR A 120 21.63 -6.37 -54.30
CA TYR A 120 22.99 -6.59 -54.82
C TYR A 120 23.93 -6.93 -53.65
N ALA A 121 25.00 -7.68 -53.93
CA ALA A 121 25.96 -8.15 -52.93
C ALA A 121 27.40 -8.00 -53.41
N ALA A 122 28.30 -7.70 -52.47
CA ALA A 122 29.70 -8.13 -52.47
C ALA A 122 30.17 -8.11 -50.99
N GLN A 123 30.71 -9.16 -50.35
CA GLN A 123 31.76 -10.15 -50.67
C GLN A 123 33.20 -9.74 -50.31
N ASN A 124 33.89 -10.72 -49.71
CA ASN A 124 35.34 -10.93 -49.63
C ASN A 124 36.14 -10.03 -48.64
N ASP A 125 37.16 -10.55 -47.93
CA ASP A 125 37.59 -11.95 -47.79
C ASP A 125 38.47 -12.22 -46.56
N GLY A 126 38.44 -13.48 -46.07
CA GLY A 126 39.52 -14.14 -45.31
C GLY A 126 39.81 -13.67 -43.86
N ALA A 127 40.49 -14.47 -43.02
CA ALA A 127 40.82 -15.90 -43.14
C ALA A 127 41.12 -16.53 -41.76
N THR A 128 40.38 -17.60 -41.43
CA THR A 128 40.80 -18.92 -40.85
C THR A 128 42.14 -19.09 -40.12
N ALA A 129 42.31 -20.01 -39.15
CA ALA A 129 41.44 -20.95 -38.38
C ALA A 129 42.30 -21.45 -37.16
N ASP A 130 42.09 -22.54 -36.40
CA ASP A 130 41.17 -23.70 -36.35
C ASP A 130 41.27 -24.29 -34.90
N SER A 131 40.54 -25.29 -34.37
CA SER A 131 39.46 -26.24 -34.76
C SER A 131 38.63 -26.51 -33.48
N ALA A 132 37.51 -27.24 -33.36
CA ALA A 132 36.52 -27.93 -34.21
C ALA A 132 35.19 -27.94 -33.37
N ALA A 133 34.07 -28.63 -33.62
CA ALA A 133 33.57 -29.63 -34.58
C ALA A 133 32.05 -29.36 -34.75
N GLN A 134 31.41 -29.49 -35.92
CA GLN A 134 30.95 -30.72 -36.60
C GLN A 134 30.00 -31.63 -35.76
N ASN A 135 28.80 -31.99 -36.23
CA ASN A 135 28.18 -31.76 -37.56
C ASN A 135 26.64 -31.82 -37.58
N ASP A 136 26.02 -31.29 -38.67
CA ASP A 136 24.69 -31.57 -39.32
C ASP A 136 23.51 -32.22 -38.56
N SER A 137 22.23 -32.04 -38.92
CA SER A 137 21.43 -31.09 -39.74
C SER A 137 19.94 -31.47 -39.50
N ALA A 138 18.86 -30.76 -39.88
CA ALA A 138 18.66 -29.72 -40.89
C ALA A 138 17.47 -28.78 -40.56
N GLN A 139 17.10 -27.95 -41.54
CA GLN A 139 15.90 -27.10 -41.69
C GLN A 139 14.55 -27.74 -41.25
N ASN A 140 13.44 -27.03 -41.04
CA ASN A 140 13.10 -25.61 -40.78
C ASN A 140 11.56 -25.54 -40.77
N ASP A 141 10.92 -24.97 -39.74
CA ASP A 141 9.73 -24.12 -39.98
C ASP A 141 9.49 -23.13 -38.83
N SER A 142 8.78 -22.05 -39.13
CA SER A 142 8.62 -20.88 -38.24
C SER A 142 7.20 -20.75 -37.70
N ALA A 143 7.05 -20.80 -36.38
CA ALA A 143 5.84 -20.38 -35.67
C ALA A 143 6.23 -19.54 -34.45
N GLN A 144 5.76 -18.29 -34.42
CA GLN A 144 6.03 -17.33 -33.35
C GLN A 144 4.96 -17.48 -32.25
N ASN A 145 5.37 -17.68 -31.00
CA ASN A 145 4.49 -17.84 -29.84
C ASN A 145 5.02 -17.05 -28.65
N ASP A 146 4.50 -15.85 -28.44
CA ASP A 146 4.83 -14.95 -27.33
C ASP A 146 4.13 -15.38 -26.02
N ALA A 147 4.35 -16.64 -25.61
CA ALA A 147 3.66 -17.32 -24.51
C ALA A 147 4.63 -17.98 -23.49
N ALA A 148 5.87 -17.50 -23.40
CA ALA A 148 6.98 -18.18 -22.72
C ALA A 148 7.77 -17.30 -21.72
N GLN A 149 7.11 -16.40 -20.99
CA GLN A 149 7.73 -15.61 -19.89
C GLN A 149 6.94 -15.63 -18.57
N ASN A 150 6.45 -16.80 -18.13
CA ASN A 150 5.98 -16.97 -16.74
C ASN A 150 6.08 -18.40 -16.17
N ALA A 151 6.95 -19.25 -16.72
CA ALA A 151 7.24 -20.59 -16.18
C ALA A 151 8.28 -20.52 -15.05
N GLU A 152 7.88 -19.97 -13.90
CA GLU A 152 8.74 -19.89 -12.71
C GLU A 152 9.01 -21.30 -12.15
N GLN A 153 10.25 -21.80 -12.33
CA GLN A 153 10.62 -23.15 -11.89
C GLN A 153 10.56 -23.28 -10.35
N PRO A 154 10.21 -24.47 -9.81
CA PRO A 154 10.12 -24.70 -8.38
C PRO A 154 11.49 -24.46 -7.73
N ARG A 155 11.64 -23.34 -7.02
CA ARG A 155 12.91 -22.93 -6.40
C ARG A 155 13.34 -24.00 -5.39
N PRO A 156 14.58 -24.54 -5.47
CA PRO A 156 15.06 -25.49 -4.47
C PRO A 156 15.15 -24.78 -3.11
N ARG A 157 14.74 -25.45 -2.02
CA ARG A 157 14.84 -24.89 -0.65
C ARG A 157 16.26 -24.41 -0.38
N ILE A 158 16.43 -23.10 -0.26
CA ILE A 158 17.74 -22.46 -0.18
C ILE A 158 18.37 -22.82 1.17
N VAL A 159 19.56 -23.41 1.13
CA VAL A 159 20.47 -23.42 2.29
C VAL A 159 20.93 -21.97 2.46
N THR A 160 20.30 -21.23 3.35
CA THR A 160 20.61 -19.82 3.59
C THR A 160 22.07 -19.67 3.99
N ALA A 161 22.84 -18.97 3.15
CA ALA A 161 24.21 -18.62 3.53
C ALA A 161 24.16 -17.73 4.77
N ALA A 162 25.07 -17.93 5.73
CA ALA A 162 24.98 -17.30 7.04
C ALA A 162 24.98 -15.75 6.98
N LEU A 163 25.56 -15.16 5.93
CA LEU A 163 25.46 -13.72 5.66
C LEU A 163 24.08 -13.31 5.11
N GLY A 164 23.45 -14.08 4.22
CA GLY A 164 22.22 -13.65 3.52
C GLY A 164 22.41 -12.37 2.69
N GLY A 165 23.64 -12.08 2.26
CA GLY A 165 24.04 -10.82 1.62
C GLY A 165 24.29 -9.63 2.56
N ARG A 166 24.08 -9.77 3.88
CA ARG A 166 24.36 -8.72 4.88
C ARG A 166 25.87 -8.44 5.00
N ASP A 167 26.25 -7.42 5.75
CA ASP A 167 27.66 -7.11 5.99
C ASP A 167 28.36 -8.20 6.82
N PHE A 168 27.64 -8.76 7.81
CA PHE A 168 28.13 -9.82 8.70
C PHE A 168 26.98 -10.68 9.29
N GLU A 169 27.32 -11.87 9.79
CA GLU A 169 26.38 -12.77 10.49
C GLU A 169 25.87 -12.16 11.80
N GLY A 170 24.58 -12.30 12.11
CA GLY A 170 23.98 -11.76 13.34
C GLY A 170 23.85 -10.23 13.33
N GLN A 171 24.05 -9.60 12.17
CA GLN A 171 23.64 -8.22 11.94
C GLN A 171 22.11 -8.12 12.05
N ALA A 172 21.64 -7.36 13.03
CA ALA A 172 20.22 -7.13 13.29
C ALA A 172 19.70 -5.79 12.73
N THR A 173 20.60 -4.86 12.39
CA THR A 173 20.25 -3.53 11.85
C THR A 173 21.26 -3.02 10.81
N ARG A 174 20.79 -2.18 9.88
CA ARG A 174 21.60 -1.43 8.90
C ARG A 174 21.04 -0.01 8.75
N THR A 175 21.89 0.99 8.55
CA THR A 175 21.45 2.35 8.18
C THR A 175 21.69 2.58 6.68
N ILE A 176 20.66 3.00 5.94
CA ILE A 176 20.69 3.30 4.51
C ILE A 176 19.95 4.62 4.30
N GLY A 177 20.51 5.58 3.56
CA GLY A 177 19.88 6.89 3.34
C GLY A 177 19.59 7.72 4.61
N GLY A 178 20.24 7.40 5.74
CA GLY A 178 19.93 7.99 7.06
C GLY A 178 18.77 7.32 7.82
N ARG A 179 18.07 6.35 7.20
CA ARG A 179 17.03 5.52 7.83
C ARG A 179 17.65 4.24 8.37
N THR A 180 17.31 3.85 9.61
CA THR A 180 17.80 2.60 10.22
C THR A 180 16.74 1.51 10.08
N TYR A 181 17.12 0.40 9.47
CA TYR A 181 16.27 -0.76 9.23
C TYR A 181 16.62 -1.88 10.19
N ILE A 182 15.59 -2.60 10.62
CA ILE A 182 15.68 -3.86 11.38
C ILE A 182 15.63 -5.01 10.38
N LEU A 183 16.58 -5.94 10.48
CA LEU A 183 16.73 -7.04 9.54
C LEU A 183 15.93 -8.26 10.02
N ILE A 184 14.96 -8.67 9.21
CA ILE A 184 13.95 -9.69 9.52
C ILE A 184 14.26 -10.99 8.77
N GLY A 185 14.55 -12.05 9.54
CA GLY A 185 14.97 -13.36 9.02
C GLY A 185 14.30 -14.56 9.70
N ASN A 186 13.25 -14.37 10.51
CA ASN A 186 12.42 -15.44 11.06
C ASN A 186 11.03 -14.95 11.52
N GLU A 187 10.13 -15.90 11.82
CA GLU A 187 8.74 -15.64 12.22
C GLU A 187 8.62 -14.81 13.50
N GLN A 188 9.48 -15.04 14.50
CA GLN A 188 9.37 -14.35 15.79
C GLN A 188 9.58 -12.85 15.65
N GLN A 189 10.46 -12.44 14.73
CA GLN A 189 10.71 -11.04 14.43
C GLN A 189 9.52 -10.38 13.72
N LEU A 190 8.88 -11.06 12.75
CA LEU A 190 7.63 -10.57 12.15
C LEU A 190 6.51 -10.44 13.21
N ARG A 191 6.33 -11.48 14.05
CA ARG A 191 5.39 -11.47 15.19
C ARG A 191 5.76 -10.48 16.31
N ALA A 192 6.95 -9.88 16.26
CA ALA A 192 7.37 -8.85 17.21
C ALA A 192 7.00 -7.43 16.75
N ILE A 193 6.72 -7.20 15.47
CA ILE A 193 6.37 -5.87 14.95
C ILE A 193 5.14 -5.32 15.70
N GLY A 194 5.24 -4.08 16.19
CA GLY A 194 4.23 -3.44 17.04
C GLY A 194 4.31 -3.80 18.53
N THR A 195 5.06 -4.82 18.94
CA THR A 195 5.16 -5.23 20.36
C THR A 195 6.13 -4.39 21.21
N GLY A 196 6.94 -3.53 20.57
CA GLY A 196 7.88 -2.64 21.28
C GLY A 196 9.07 -3.34 21.94
N LYS A 197 9.24 -4.66 21.73
CA LYS A 197 10.43 -5.43 22.14
C LYS A 197 11.70 -4.76 21.61
N THR A 198 12.80 -4.86 22.36
CA THR A 198 14.09 -4.31 21.92
C THR A 198 14.74 -5.23 20.89
N VAL A 199 15.38 -4.66 19.87
CA VAL A 199 16.13 -5.40 18.83
C VAL A 199 17.53 -5.72 19.35
N VAL A 200 17.92 -7.00 19.29
CA VAL A 200 19.17 -7.50 19.87
C VAL A 200 20.07 -8.13 18.80
N GLY A 201 21.33 -7.67 18.72
CA GLY A 201 22.37 -8.19 17.83
C GLY A 201 23.11 -9.40 18.38
N LYS A 202 24.16 -9.85 17.67
CA LYS A 202 25.01 -10.98 18.08
C LYS A 202 25.76 -10.68 19.39
N VAL A 203 25.66 -11.58 20.37
CA VAL A 203 26.33 -11.44 21.67
C VAL A 203 27.20 -12.65 21.96
N TRP A 204 28.39 -12.39 22.48
CA TRP A 204 29.39 -13.37 22.89
C TRP A 204 29.47 -13.43 24.43
N GLN A 205 30.00 -14.54 24.93
CA GLN A 205 30.31 -14.71 26.34
C GLN A 205 31.68 -15.38 26.52
N ILE A 206 32.32 -15.04 27.63
CA ILE A 206 33.49 -15.76 28.14
C ILE A 206 33.37 -15.94 29.65
N LYS A 207 33.85 -17.07 30.16
CA LYS A 207 33.95 -17.27 31.61
C LYS A 207 35.14 -16.48 32.12
N GLN A 208 34.97 -15.78 33.22
CA GLN A 208 36.05 -15.09 33.91
C GLN A 208 36.19 -15.59 35.35
N LYS A 209 37.40 -15.51 35.91
CA LYS A 209 37.73 -15.91 37.28
C LYS A 209 38.38 -14.75 38.04
N CYS A 210 37.99 -14.55 39.28
CA CYS A 210 38.69 -13.59 40.16
C CYS A 210 39.93 -14.25 40.77
N GLU A 211 41.12 -13.75 40.42
CA GLU A 211 42.40 -14.28 40.91
C GLU A 211 42.98 -13.46 42.08
N ARG A 212 42.36 -12.32 42.45
CA ARG A 212 42.87 -11.41 43.48
C ARG A 212 42.19 -11.57 44.84
N VAL A 213 43.00 -11.72 45.90
CA VAL A 213 42.59 -11.60 47.31
C VAL A 213 41.83 -10.29 47.52
N LEU A 214 40.55 -10.38 47.90
CA LEU A 214 39.65 -9.24 48.16
C LEU A 214 39.53 -8.23 47.01
N GLY A 215 39.89 -8.61 45.77
CA GLY A 215 40.01 -7.69 44.63
C GLY A 215 38.84 -7.66 43.67
N CYS A 216 37.89 -8.59 43.78
CA CYS A 216 36.88 -8.92 42.75
C CYS A 216 35.85 -7.79 42.45
N LEU A 217 35.90 -6.68 43.19
CA LEU A 217 35.04 -5.50 43.01
C LEU A 217 35.45 -4.62 41.80
N ALA A 218 36.63 -4.84 41.21
CA ALA A 218 37.09 -4.13 40.02
C ALA A 218 37.17 -5.09 38.83
N ASP A 219 36.74 -4.65 37.64
CA ASP A 219 36.76 -5.46 36.41
C ASP A 219 38.18 -5.95 36.05
N SER A 220 39.22 -5.18 36.41
CA SER A 220 40.64 -5.53 36.23
C SER A 220 41.17 -6.62 37.19
N ALA A 221 40.34 -7.17 38.08
CA ALA A 221 40.67 -8.32 38.93
C ALA A 221 40.21 -9.67 38.34
N TRP A 222 39.52 -9.64 37.19
CA TRP A 222 38.94 -10.81 36.53
C TRP A 222 39.77 -11.21 35.30
N THR A 223 40.14 -12.49 35.21
CA THR A 223 40.88 -13.06 34.08
C THR A 223 39.98 -13.94 33.23
N ASP A 224 40.10 -13.85 31.90
CA ASP A 224 39.41 -14.74 30.95
C ASP A 224 39.84 -16.20 31.13
N GLN A 225 38.90 -17.14 30.96
CA GLN A 225 39.10 -18.57 31.15
C GLN A 225 38.57 -19.35 29.94
N GLY A 226 39.48 -19.96 29.17
CA GLY A 226 39.16 -20.73 27.97
C GLY A 226 38.84 -19.84 26.76
N SER A 227 38.14 -20.42 25.77
CA SER A 227 37.74 -19.72 24.55
C SER A 227 36.44 -18.95 24.72
N GLU A 228 36.27 -17.90 23.93
CA GLU A 228 34.99 -17.22 23.72
C GLU A 228 33.94 -18.18 23.13
N SER A 229 32.67 -17.94 23.43
CA SER A 229 31.54 -18.70 22.87
C SER A 229 30.37 -17.79 22.54
N LEU A 230 29.50 -18.23 21.63
CA LEU A 230 28.30 -17.49 21.29
C LEU A 230 27.30 -17.56 22.46
N ALA A 231 26.81 -16.40 22.90
CA ALA A 231 25.77 -16.29 23.93
C ALA A 231 24.38 -16.09 23.32
N TYR A 232 24.32 -15.43 22.16
CA TYR A 232 23.12 -15.20 21.38
C TYR A 232 23.50 -14.90 19.92
N ALA A 233 22.82 -15.53 18.95
CA ALA A 233 23.12 -15.33 17.53
C ALA A 233 22.76 -13.92 17.01
N GLY A 234 21.89 -13.20 17.73
CA GLY A 234 21.20 -12.01 17.25
C GLY A 234 19.82 -12.38 16.69
N ASP A 235 18.86 -11.46 16.81
CA ASP A 235 17.45 -11.70 16.48
C ASP A 235 17.23 -12.19 15.04
N ALA A 236 18.10 -11.78 14.11
CA ALA A 236 18.01 -12.11 12.69
C ALA A 236 18.43 -13.55 12.34
N ASP A 237 19.15 -14.25 13.23
CA ASP A 237 19.70 -15.59 13.00
C ASP A 237 19.46 -16.55 14.18
N LEU A 238 18.28 -16.46 14.82
CA LEU A 238 17.85 -17.41 15.85
C LEU A 238 17.99 -18.86 15.39
N ALA A 239 18.56 -19.72 16.25
CA ALA A 239 18.61 -21.15 15.99
C ALA A 239 17.25 -21.82 16.27
N ALA A 240 17.06 -23.04 15.75
CA ALA A 240 15.83 -23.80 15.97
C ALA A 240 15.61 -24.09 17.47
N GLY A 241 14.58 -23.47 18.05
CA GLY A 241 14.24 -23.57 19.47
C GLY A 241 14.68 -22.39 20.34
N ASP A 242 15.52 -21.48 19.82
CA ASP A 242 15.80 -20.20 20.48
C ASP A 242 14.57 -19.29 20.47
N LYS A 243 14.56 -18.29 21.37
CA LYS A 243 13.52 -17.25 21.41
C LYS A 243 14.11 -15.84 21.40
N LEU A 244 13.39 -14.88 20.83
CA LEU A 244 13.77 -13.47 20.83
C LEU A 244 14.12 -12.96 22.24
N ARG A 245 15.31 -12.38 22.38
CA ARG A 245 15.88 -12.00 23.67
C ARG A 245 15.46 -10.60 24.12
N ASN A 246 14.21 -10.46 24.55
CA ASN A 246 13.74 -9.24 25.22
C ASN A 246 14.13 -9.20 26.72
N LYS A 247 15.41 -9.44 27.04
CA LYS A 247 15.99 -9.42 28.40
C LYS A 247 17.47 -9.04 28.38
N GLU A 248 17.91 -8.40 29.45
CA GLU A 248 19.30 -8.02 29.70
C GLU A 248 20.30 -9.19 29.61
N PHE A 249 21.57 -8.84 29.41
CA PHE A 249 22.70 -9.74 29.60
C PHE A 249 23.37 -9.37 30.93
N PRO A 250 23.11 -10.10 32.04
CA PRO A 250 23.64 -9.76 33.35
C PRO A 250 25.16 -10.00 33.39
N ASP A 251 25.93 -8.96 33.10
CA ASP A 251 27.39 -8.99 33.07
C ASP A 251 28.02 -9.00 34.49
N HIS A 252 27.20 -8.74 35.52
CA HIS A 252 27.60 -8.62 36.92
C HIS A 252 26.66 -9.43 37.84
N ASP A 253 26.96 -10.72 38.04
CA ASP A 253 26.38 -11.47 39.16
C ASP A 253 26.80 -10.84 40.51
N GLY A 254 25.84 -10.69 41.41
CA GLY A 254 25.95 -9.78 42.55
C GLY A 254 27.06 -10.09 43.57
N LEU A 255 27.87 -9.07 43.88
CA LEU A 255 28.81 -8.96 45.01
C LEU A 255 29.63 -10.22 45.35
N LEU A 256 30.22 -10.86 44.33
CA LEU A 256 31.15 -11.98 44.50
C LEU A 256 32.50 -11.51 45.08
N THR A 257 32.64 -11.50 46.40
CA THR A 257 33.84 -11.00 47.12
C THR A 257 34.96 -12.03 47.31
N THR A 258 34.73 -13.29 46.95
CA THR A 258 35.63 -14.42 47.22
C THR A 258 36.62 -14.72 46.09
N ILE A 259 37.85 -15.07 46.48
CA ILE A 259 38.89 -15.56 45.56
C ILE A 259 38.40 -16.82 44.84
N GLY A 260 38.67 -16.92 43.54
CA GLY A 260 38.27 -18.06 42.73
C GLY A 260 36.79 -18.08 42.36
N ALA A 261 36.01 -17.05 42.73
CA ALA A 261 34.71 -16.82 42.15
C ALA A 261 34.79 -16.75 40.61
N THR A 262 33.74 -17.20 39.95
CA THR A 262 33.62 -17.20 38.49
C THR A 262 32.37 -16.46 38.06
N ARG A 263 32.47 -15.64 37.01
CA ARG A 263 31.33 -14.96 36.36
C ARG A 263 31.32 -15.28 34.87
N THR A 264 30.18 -15.02 34.22
CA THR A 264 30.10 -14.95 32.75
C THR A 264 30.16 -13.47 32.36
N LYS A 265 31.22 -13.06 31.66
CA LYS A 265 31.30 -11.73 31.04
C LYS A 265 30.58 -11.82 29.69
N TYR A 266 29.63 -10.93 29.44
CA TYR A 266 28.97 -10.79 28.15
C TYR A 266 29.58 -9.62 27.38
N PHE A 267 29.72 -9.75 26.07
CA PHE A 267 30.28 -8.70 25.22
C PHE A 267 29.79 -8.81 23.78
N VAL A 268 29.90 -7.70 23.07
CA VAL A 268 29.66 -7.57 21.63
C VAL A 268 30.99 -7.36 20.90
N LYS A 269 30.98 -7.46 19.57
CA LYS A 269 32.16 -7.18 18.73
C LYS A 269 31.84 -6.13 17.67
N ASP A 270 32.78 -5.25 17.40
CA ASP A 270 32.77 -4.41 16.21
C ASP A 270 33.26 -5.16 14.96
N ALA A 271 33.34 -4.47 13.82
CA ALA A 271 33.77 -5.04 12.54
C ALA A 271 35.26 -5.45 12.52
N ASP A 272 36.10 -4.82 13.35
CA ASP A 272 37.52 -5.17 13.52
C ASP A 272 37.72 -6.33 14.52
N GLY A 273 36.65 -6.73 15.22
CA GLY A 273 36.61 -7.82 16.18
C GLY A 273 36.94 -7.42 17.63
N ASN A 274 37.08 -6.13 17.93
CA ASN A 274 37.33 -5.66 19.29
C ASN A 274 36.10 -5.92 20.17
N ARG A 275 36.32 -6.25 21.45
CA ARG A 275 35.23 -6.45 22.41
C ARG A 275 34.75 -5.12 22.98
N HIS A 276 33.44 -4.89 22.94
CA HIS A 276 32.77 -3.80 23.64
C HIS A 276 31.77 -4.35 24.67
N ASN A 277 31.35 -3.55 25.64
CA ASN A 277 30.38 -4.01 26.64
C ASN A 277 28.98 -4.20 26.00
N VAL A 278 28.18 -5.12 26.53
CA VAL A 278 26.78 -5.30 26.09
C VAL A 278 25.92 -4.06 26.28
N ASP A 279 26.29 -3.21 27.24
CA ASP A 279 25.64 -1.94 27.57
C ASP A 279 26.36 -0.71 26.96
N ASP A 280 27.32 -0.90 26.05
CA ASP A 280 28.04 0.20 25.41
C ASP A 280 27.13 1.03 24.49
N ALA A 281 27.05 2.35 24.71
CA ALA A 281 26.10 3.21 23.98
C ALA A 281 26.33 3.30 22.45
N THR A 282 27.45 2.78 21.93
CA THR A 282 27.80 2.77 20.50
C THR A 282 27.65 1.38 19.88
N TYR A 283 28.04 0.33 20.62
CA TYR A 283 28.15 -1.04 20.09
C TYR A 283 27.19 -2.05 20.73
N ALA A 284 26.38 -1.65 21.72
CA ALA A 284 25.54 -2.49 22.59
C ALA A 284 24.86 -3.69 21.92
N ALA A 285 24.63 -4.72 22.75
CA ALA A 285 23.81 -5.87 22.39
C ALA A 285 22.42 -5.45 21.89
N LYS A 286 21.89 -4.34 22.43
CA LYS A 286 20.67 -3.66 21.98
C LYS A 286 21.03 -2.61 20.94
N THR A 287 20.48 -2.69 19.73
CA THR A 287 20.81 -1.78 18.61
C THR A 287 20.19 -0.37 18.72
N GLY A 288 19.68 -0.01 19.90
CA GLY A 288 18.80 1.15 20.13
C GLY A 288 17.40 1.02 19.51
N GLN A 289 17.19 0.10 18.57
CA GLN A 289 15.91 -0.09 17.87
C GLN A 289 14.92 -0.94 18.67
N LYS A 290 13.64 -0.80 18.32
CA LYS A 290 12.53 -1.61 18.84
C LYS A 290 11.67 -2.10 17.69
N TYR A 291 11.01 -3.25 17.89
CA TYR A 291 9.97 -3.75 16.99
C TYR A 291 8.68 -2.93 17.15
N ALA A 292 8.69 -1.68 16.67
CA ALA A 292 7.55 -0.77 16.66
C ALA A 292 6.79 -0.82 15.32
N SER A 293 5.52 -0.43 15.30
CA SER A 293 4.70 -0.45 14.08
C SER A 293 5.14 0.55 13.01
N ASP A 294 5.85 1.62 13.42
CA ASP A 294 6.36 2.72 12.60
C ASP A 294 7.86 2.61 12.26
N ALA A 295 8.54 1.55 12.74
CA ALA A 295 9.95 1.32 12.44
C ALA A 295 10.17 0.88 10.98
N SER A 296 11.44 0.89 10.53
CA SER A 296 11.81 0.47 9.17
C SER A 296 12.41 -0.95 9.19
N TYR A 297 12.11 -1.74 8.17
CA TYR A 297 12.34 -3.19 8.14
C TYR A 297 12.82 -3.66 6.77
N ILE A 298 13.71 -4.66 6.74
CA ILE A 298 14.05 -5.42 5.53
C ILE A 298 13.85 -6.91 5.84
N VAL A 299 12.93 -7.55 5.12
CA VAL A 299 12.78 -9.02 5.09
C VAL A 299 13.79 -9.54 4.07
N PHE A 300 14.79 -10.30 4.54
CA PHE A 300 15.99 -10.60 3.73
C PHE A 300 16.17 -12.08 3.34
N ARG A 301 15.19 -12.92 3.69
CA ARG A 301 15.10 -14.36 3.35
C ARG A 301 13.64 -14.80 3.46
N ASP A 302 13.32 -15.96 2.89
CA ASP A 302 12.01 -16.59 3.01
C ASP A 302 11.72 -16.98 4.48
N ILE A 303 10.46 -16.87 4.90
CA ILE A 303 10.01 -17.14 6.28
C ILE A 303 8.74 -18.01 6.25
N ASP A 304 8.70 -19.04 7.09
CA ASP A 304 7.51 -19.87 7.31
C ASP A 304 6.84 -19.44 8.62
N VAL A 305 5.60 -18.94 8.54
CA VAL A 305 4.83 -18.49 9.72
C VAL A 305 3.83 -19.55 10.23
N SER A 306 3.90 -20.79 9.74
CA SER A 306 3.10 -21.91 10.26
C SER A 306 3.43 -22.29 11.72
N SER A 307 4.53 -21.77 12.27
CA SER A 307 4.90 -21.92 13.69
C SER A 307 4.84 -20.60 14.45
N ASP A 308 4.71 -20.70 15.77
CA ASP A 308 4.86 -19.60 16.73
C ASP A 308 5.72 -20.11 17.88
N ALA A 309 7.03 -19.89 17.78
CA ALA A 309 7.97 -20.36 18.79
C ALA A 309 7.83 -19.58 20.12
N ALA A 310 7.21 -18.39 20.12
CA ALA A 310 6.92 -17.66 21.35
C ALA A 310 5.85 -18.41 22.18
N ALA A 311 4.71 -18.74 21.56
CA ALA A 311 3.62 -19.52 22.13
C ALA A 311 3.95 -21.02 22.31
N GLY A 312 4.91 -21.55 21.55
CA GLY A 312 5.28 -22.98 21.56
C GLY A 312 4.50 -23.83 20.56
N THR A 313 3.86 -23.21 19.57
CA THR A 313 3.13 -23.91 18.49
C THR A 313 4.11 -24.29 17.37
N THR A 314 4.29 -25.58 17.14
CA THR A 314 5.26 -26.10 16.16
C THR A 314 4.74 -26.17 14.72
N SER A 315 3.43 -26.17 14.51
CA SER A 315 2.77 -26.13 13.20
C SER A 315 1.31 -25.68 13.31
N GLY A 316 0.73 -25.18 12.23
CA GLY A 316 -0.66 -24.72 12.18
C GLY A 316 -0.96 -23.47 13.02
N ALA A 317 0.05 -22.68 13.38
CA ALA A 317 -0.10 -21.45 14.15
C ALA A 317 -1.00 -20.43 13.41
N VAL A 318 -1.86 -19.74 14.17
CA VAL A 318 -2.65 -18.63 13.63
C VAL A 318 -1.77 -17.38 13.57
N TRP A 319 -1.90 -16.64 12.47
CA TRP A 319 -1.29 -15.33 12.28
C TRP A 319 -2.13 -14.26 12.99
N THR A 320 -1.46 -13.37 13.73
CA THR A 320 -2.09 -12.16 14.29
C THR A 320 -1.87 -11.01 13.29
N PRO A 321 -2.92 -10.42 12.71
CA PRO A 321 -2.79 -9.31 11.77
C PRO A 321 -1.96 -8.15 12.32
N LEU A 322 -1.00 -7.67 11.54
CA LEU A 322 -0.10 -6.58 11.95
C LEU A 322 -0.75 -5.21 11.77
N MET A 323 -0.59 -4.32 12.76
CA MET A 323 -0.86 -2.89 12.62
C MET A 323 0.46 -2.21 12.20
N PHE A 324 0.50 -1.60 11.01
CA PHE A 324 1.76 -1.14 10.41
C PHE A 324 1.70 0.30 9.87
N SER A 325 2.76 1.06 10.12
CA SER A 325 2.87 2.48 9.73
C SER A 325 4.30 2.92 9.43
N GLY A 326 5.19 1.96 9.11
CA GLY A 326 6.61 2.19 8.86
C GLY A 326 7.02 1.91 7.41
N VAL A 327 8.25 1.43 7.22
CA VAL A 327 8.78 0.99 5.91
C VAL A 327 9.11 -0.50 5.99
N MET A 328 8.64 -1.32 5.06
CA MET A 328 8.97 -2.74 4.96
C MET A 328 9.36 -3.08 3.53
N LEU A 329 10.62 -3.50 3.33
CA LEU A 329 11.15 -3.90 2.03
C LEU A 329 11.43 -5.41 2.02
N GLY A 330 11.04 -6.08 0.94
CA GLY A 330 11.45 -7.47 0.67
C GLY A 330 12.61 -7.51 -0.30
N VAL A 331 13.79 -7.94 0.16
CA VAL A 331 15.01 -8.01 -0.67
C VAL A 331 15.81 -9.25 -0.29
N VAL A 332 15.90 -10.24 -1.17
CA VAL A 332 16.81 -11.37 -1.04
C VAL A 332 18.04 -11.12 -1.92
N SER A 333 19.23 -11.21 -1.33
CA SER A 333 20.48 -11.14 -2.10
C SER A 333 20.58 -12.31 -3.08
N ALA A 334 20.87 -12.02 -4.36
CA ALA A 334 21.21 -13.05 -5.34
C ALA A 334 22.56 -13.73 -5.02
N ALA A 335 23.48 -13.01 -4.37
CA ALA A 335 24.81 -13.47 -3.99
C ALA A 335 24.93 -13.61 -2.46
N GLN A 336 24.11 -14.47 -1.83
CA GLN A 336 23.93 -14.53 -0.38
C GLN A 336 25.21 -14.77 0.45
N GLY A 337 26.26 -15.33 -0.17
CA GLY A 337 27.57 -15.57 0.46
C GLY A 337 28.55 -14.39 0.36
N THR A 338 28.20 -13.32 -0.33
CA THR A 338 28.99 -12.08 -0.45
C THR A 338 28.55 -11.08 0.61
N ALA A 339 29.50 -10.39 1.24
CA ALA A 339 29.17 -9.35 2.21
C ALA A 339 28.64 -8.08 1.50
N GLY A 340 27.49 -7.58 1.96
CA GLY A 340 26.88 -6.33 1.48
C GLY A 340 25.99 -6.43 0.23
N SER A 341 25.95 -7.58 -0.45
CA SER A 341 25.13 -7.81 -1.68
C SER A 341 23.61 -7.81 -1.45
N LEU A 342 23.16 -7.70 -0.20
CA LEU A 342 21.76 -7.44 0.16
C LEU A 342 21.35 -6.00 -0.14
N TRP A 343 22.29 -5.05 -0.09
CA TRP A 343 21.97 -3.63 -0.23
C TRP A 343 21.72 -3.22 -1.68
N ASP A 344 22.22 -3.98 -2.65
CA ASP A 344 22.05 -3.71 -4.09
C ASP A 344 20.58 -3.74 -4.54
N GLY A 345 19.73 -4.53 -3.86
CA GLY A 345 18.29 -4.60 -4.16
C GLY A 345 17.43 -3.56 -3.42
N VAL A 346 18.02 -2.70 -2.58
CA VAL A 346 17.31 -1.62 -1.88
C VAL A 346 17.26 -0.38 -2.79
N GLY A 347 16.08 0.23 -2.94
CA GLY A 347 15.91 1.45 -3.73
C GLY A 347 16.74 2.62 -3.19
N ALA A 348 17.23 3.48 -4.09
CA ALA A 348 18.06 4.64 -3.72
C ALA A 348 17.30 5.70 -2.88
N ASP A 349 15.97 5.59 -2.80
CA ASP A 349 15.07 6.38 -1.95
C ASP A 349 14.93 5.82 -0.52
N GLY A 350 15.35 4.57 -0.28
CA GLY A 350 15.14 3.84 0.96
C GLY A 350 13.69 3.42 1.25
N VAL A 351 12.78 3.50 0.27
CA VAL A 351 11.34 3.18 0.44
C VAL A 351 10.77 2.28 -0.67
N SER A 352 11.50 2.10 -1.77
CA SER A 352 11.24 1.09 -2.80
C SER A 352 12.34 0.01 -2.84
N THR A 353 12.18 -0.99 -3.71
CA THR A 353 13.25 -1.93 -4.08
C THR A 353 13.66 -1.73 -5.55
N ALA A 354 14.88 -2.15 -5.88
CA ALA A 354 15.30 -2.26 -7.27
C ALA A 354 14.35 -3.16 -8.10
N ASP A 355 14.35 -3.02 -9.42
CA ASP A 355 13.45 -3.75 -10.31
C ASP A 355 13.84 -5.23 -10.49
N ASP A 356 15.10 -5.56 -10.25
CA ASP A 356 15.65 -6.93 -10.20
C ASP A 356 15.76 -7.50 -8.77
N ALA A 357 15.28 -6.78 -7.75
CA ALA A 357 15.35 -7.21 -6.36
C ALA A 357 14.54 -8.50 -6.12
N VAL A 358 15.22 -9.58 -5.74
CA VAL A 358 14.57 -10.89 -5.53
C VAL A 358 13.63 -10.82 -4.34
N ARG A 359 12.38 -11.19 -4.58
CA ARG A 359 11.28 -11.20 -3.61
C ARG A 359 11.41 -12.34 -2.59
N PRO A 360 11.40 -12.06 -1.27
CA PRO A 360 11.24 -13.07 -0.23
C PRO A 360 9.76 -13.51 -0.12
N VAL A 361 9.56 -14.77 0.27
CA VAL A 361 8.24 -15.37 0.49
C VAL A 361 7.96 -15.56 1.98
N VAL A 362 6.84 -15.03 2.47
CA VAL A 362 6.26 -15.33 3.79
C VAL A 362 5.16 -16.37 3.61
N SER A 363 5.43 -17.60 4.01
CA SER A 363 4.62 -18.78 3.68
C SER A 363 3.74 -19.28 4.84
N ASN A 364 2.62 -19.92 4.48
CA ASN A 364 1.62 -20.50 5.40
C ASN A 364 0.89 -19.47 6.27
N VAL A 365 0.54 -18.31 5.70
CA VAL A 365 -0.17 -17.24 6.41
C VAL A 365 -1.63 -17.65 6.69
N ARG A 366 -1.93 -18.09 7.91
CA ARG A 366 -3.28 -18.48 8.34
C ARG A 366 -3.89 -17.51 9.34
N VAL A 367 -4.77 -16.62 8.90
CA VAL A 367 -5.57 -15.72 9.75
C VAL A 367 -6.96 -16.33 9.97
N HIS A 368 -7.38 -16.43 11.23
CA HIS A 368 -8.66 -17.07 11.60
C HIS A 368 -9.30 -16.32 12.76
N GLN A 369 -10.14 -15.33 12.45
CA GLN A 369 -10.76 -14.43 13.43
C GLN A 369 -12.19 -14.90 13.76
N THR A 370 -12.45 -15.12 15.05
CA THR A 370 -13.72 -15.66 15.55
C THR A 370 -14.20 -14.95 16.83
N GLY A 371 -15.49 -15.08 17.16
CA GLY A 371 -16.10 -14.36 18.28
C GLY A 371 -16.28 -12.87 17.97
N GLN A 372 -15.95 -11.99 18.93
CA GLN A 372 -15.93 -10.54 18.72
C GLN A 372 -14.50 -10.06 18.44
N LEU A 373 -14.31 -9.24 17.41
CA LEU A 373 -13.00 -8.66 17.09
C LEU A 373 -12.54 -7.72 18.20
N ASP A 374 -11.31 -7.89 18.66
CA ASP A 374 -10.69 -7.06 19.70
C ASP A 374 -9.88 -5.92 19.10
N VAL A 375 -10.50 -4.75 18.94
CA VAL A 375 -9.84 -3.58 18.33
C VAL A 375 -8.78 -2.93 19.24
N SER A 376 -8.55 -3.45 20.44
CA SER A 376 -7.34 -3.12 21.20
C SER A 376 -6.08 -3.81 20.65
N LYS A 377 -6.24 -4.87 19.85
CA LYS A 377 -5.14 -5.64 19.24
C LYS A 377 -4.90 -5.24 17.79
N TYR A 378 -5.95 -5.24 16.97
CA TYR A 378 -5.88 -4.87 15.56
C TYR A 378 -7.26 -4.51 14.99
N THR A 379 -7.27 -3.72 13.92
CA THR A 379 -8.45 -3.40 13.08
C THR A 379 -8.19 -3.87 11.65
N GLY A 380 -9.20 -4.44 10.98
CA GLY A 380 -9.03 -5.11 9.69
C GLY A 380 -8.40 -6.50 9.82
N ILE A 381 -8.67 -7.40 8.88
CA ILE A 381 -8.32 -8.82 8.96
C ILE A 381 -7.55 -9.24 7.70
N GLY A 382 -6.28 -9.62 7.88
CA GLY A 382 -5.35 -9.99 6.81
C GLY A 382 -3.95 -10.25 7.37
N PHE A 383 -2.92 -10.39 6.53
CA PHE A 383 -1.53 -10.43 7.03
C PHE A 383 -1.17 -9.15 7.78
N PHE A 384 -1.49 -8.00 7.18
CA PHE A 384 -1.71 -6.74 7.88
C PHE A 384 -3.20 -6.64 8.27
N GLY A 385 -3.47 -6.16 9.49
CA GLY A 385 -4.80 -5.72 9.87
C GLY A 385 -5.10 -4.38 9.21
N THR A 386 -4.30 -3.37 9.59
CA THR A 386 -4.28 -2.04 8.97
C THR A 386 -2.86 -1.67 8.58
N VAL A 387 -2.68 -1.18 7.35
CA VAL A 387 -1.53 -0.33 6.98
C VAL A 387 -2.00 1.12 6.92
N SER A 388 -1.30 2.04 7.59
CA SER A 388 -1.68 3.47 7.61
C SER A 388 -0.47 4.38 7.75
N ASN A 389 -0.57 5.63 7.28
CA ASN A 389 0.43 6.65 7.64
C ASN A 389 0.59 6.84 9.15
N LYS A 390 1.75 7.34 9.58
CA LYS A 390 1.93 7.91 10.91
C LYS A 390 1.66 9.41 10.87
N LEU A 391 0.74 9.87 11.72
CA LEU A 391 0.49 11.30 11.97
C LEU A 391 1.60 11.90 12.85
N ASP A 392 1.79 13.21 12.78
CA ASP A 392 2.75 13.92 13.62
C ASP A 392 2.29 13.84 15.10
N ALA A 393 3.23 13.55 16.00
CA ALA A 393 2.94 13.44 17.43
C ALA A 393 2.64 14.79 18.10
N ASN A 394 3.00 15.91 17.46
CA ASN A 394 2.85 17.26 17.99
C ASN A 394 1.66 18.01 17.38
N ASP A 395 1.27 17.66 16.15
CA ASP A 395 0.13 18.24 15.43
C ASP A 395 -0.47 17.20 14.45
N PRO A 396 -1.41 16.35 14.90
CA PRO A 396 -2.02 15.34 14.03
C PRO A 396 -2.99 15.91 12.99
N LEU A 397 -3.22 17.23 12.96
CA LEU A 397 -4.07 17.91 11.96
C LEU A 397 -3.23 18.46 10.81
N ARG A 398 -2.27 19.34 11.12
CA ARG A 398 -1.45 20.10 10.16
C ARG A 398 -0.01 19.60 10.03
N GLY A 399 0.45 18.74 10.93
CA GLY A 399 1.83 18.28 11.01
C GLY A 399 2.25 17.38 9.84
N ALA A 400 3.52 16.97 9.85
CA ALA A 400 4.08 16.19 8.75
C ALA A 400 3.56 14.74 8.75
N VAL A 401 2.63 14.43 7.84
CA VAL A 401 2.19 13.05 7.57
C VAL A 401 3.42 12.25 7.13
N THR A 402 3.76 11.21 7.87
CA THR A 402 4.85 10.28 7.55
C THR A 402 4.25 9.07 6.82
N PRO A 403 4.50 8.89 5.51
CA PRO A 403 3.86 7.82 4.75
C PRO A 403 4.39 6.43 5.14
N ALA A 404 3.54 5.42 4.99
CA ALA A 404 3.91 4.02 5.19
C ALA A 404 4.17 3.32 3.86
N TYR A 405 5.16 2.42 3.83
CA TYR A 405 5.61 1.74 2.61
C TYR A 405 5.73 0.24 2.85
N VAL A 406 5.15 -0.57 1.97
CA VAL A 406 5.42 -2.02 1.90
C VAL A 406 5.75 -2.38 0.45
N SER A 407 7.00 -2.77 0.19
CA SER A 407 7.49 -3.03 -1.17
C SER A 407 8.08 -4.44 -1.31
N ASN A 408 7.74 -5.11 -2.42
CA ASN A 408 8.35 -6.37 -2.90
C ASN A 408 8.30 -7.54 -1.90
N ILE A 409 7.15 -7.78 -1.25
CA ILE A 409 6.90 -8.95 -0.41
C ILE A 409 5.96 -9.92 -1.14
N GLU A 410 6.22 -11.24 -1.08
CA GLU A 410 5.24 -12.27 -1.42
C GLU A 410 4.71 -12.96 -0.16
N LEU A 411 3.40 -13.16 -0.10
CA LEU A 411 2.72 -14.03 0.86
C LEU A 411 2.27 -15.30 0.12
N ASP A 412 2.56 -16.49 0.63
CA ASP A 412 2.17 -17.76 0.00
C ASP A 412 1.37 -18.67 0.95
N VAL A 413 0.49 -19.49 0.37
CA VAL A 413 -0.50 -20.33 1.06
C VAL A 413 -1.31 -19.49 2.06
N VAL A 414 -1.95 -18.45 1.55
CA VAL A 414 -2.63 -17.44 2.36
C VAL A 414 -4.09 -17.83 2.60
N SER A 415 -4.44 -18.11 3.85
CA SER A 415 -5.79 -18.47 4.28
C SER A 415 -6.30 -17.44 5.29
N VAL A 416 -7.27 -16.61 4.89
CA VAL A 416 -7.91 -15.61 5.75
C VAL A 416 -9.39 -15.96 5.91
N THR A 417 -9.84 -16.09 7.15
CA THR A 417 -11.25 -16.38 7.48
C THR A 417 -11.72 -15.48 8.62
N ASN A 418 -12.84 -14.78 8.40
CA ASN A 418 -13.53 -14.00 9.41
C ASN A 418 -14.92 -14.59 9.71
N GLU A 419 -15.13 -15.01 10.95
CA GLU A 419 -16.42 -15.40 11.52
C GLU A 419 -17.02 -14.32 12.45
N SER A 420 -16.32 -13.19 12.64
CA SER A 420 -16.78 -12.09 13.50
C SER A 420 -17.71 -11.12 12.78
N THR A 421 -18.91 -10.96 13.32
CA THR A 421 -19.89 -9.91 12.94
C THR A 421 -19.91 -8.70 13.87
N GLU A 422 -19.15 -8.74 14.97
CA GLU A 422 -19.19 -7.76 16.05
C GLU A 422 -17.78 -7.33 16.49
N VAL A 423 -17.67 -6.08 16.94
CA VAL A 423 -16.46 -5.48 17.52
C VAL A 423 -16.61 -5.33 19.02
N ARG A 424 -15.60 -5.78 19.78
CA ARG A 424 -15.43 -5.46 21.20
C ARG A 424 -14.27 -4.50 21.43
N VAL A 425 -14.43 -3.67 22.45
CA VAL A 425 -13.36 -2.85 23.02
C VAL A 425 -12.96 -3.46 24.34
N ASP A 426 -11.67 -3.61 24.59
CA ASP A 426 -11.17 -4.15 25.85
C ASP A 426 -11.15 -3.11 26.97
N GLN A 427 -11.45 -3.53 28.21
CA GLN A 427 -11.43 -2.66 29.39
C GLN A 427 -10.02 -2.14 29.71
N THR A 428 -8.97 -2.83 29.25
CA THR A 428 -7.60 -2.31 29.33
C THR A 428 -7.40 -1.05 28.46
N LEU A 429 -8.04 -0.99 27.28
CA LEU A 429 -8.01 0.21 26.42
C LEU A 429 -8.84 1.35 27.01
N VAL A 430 -10.01 1.05 27.59
CA VAL A 430 -10.81 2.03 28.36
C VAL A 430 -9.96 2.62 29.50
N SER A 431 -9.34 1.76 30.30
CA SER A 431 -8.50 2.15 31.44
C SER A 431 -7.26 2.93 31.01
N ALA A 432 -6.66 2.60 29.86
CA ALA A 432 -5.54 3.34 29.30
C ALA A 432 -5.96 4.71 28.75
N LEU A 433 -7.19 4.86 28.24
CA LEU A 433 -7.69 6.13 27.72
C LEU A 433 -8.12 7.08 28.85
N VAL A 434 -8.96 6.62 29.78
CA VAL A 434 -9.33 7.39 30.98
C VAL A 434 -8.09 7.70 31.82
N GLY A 435 -7.23 6.69 32.04
CA GLY A 435 -5.99 6.83 32.80
C GLY A 435 -4.96 7.74 32.11
N GLY A 436 -4.69 7.55 30.82
CA GLY A 436 -3.72 8.36 30.08
C GLY A 436 -4.14 9.83 29.98
N LEU A 437 -5.39 10.08 29.56
CA LEU A 437 -5.94 11.44 29.48
C LEU A 437 -6.09 12.09 30.87
N GLY A 438 -6.34 11.30 31.93
CA GLY A 438 -6.38 11.77 33.32
C GLY A 438 -5.02 11.99 33.99
N LEU A 439 -3.94 11.36 33.49
CA LEU A 439 -2.58 11.45 34.06
C LEU A 439 -1.73 12.56 33.41
N VAL A 440 -2.09 13.07 32.24
CA VAL A 440 -1.45 14.25 31.59
C VAL A 440 -1.92 15.56 32.27
N VAL A 441 -1.89 15.55 33.60
CA VAL A 441 -2.59 16.46 34.51
C VAL A 441 -4.10 16.47 34.24
N GLY A 442 -4.87 15.69 35.01
CA GLY A 442 -6.32 15.57 34.83
C GLY A 442 -7.09 16.90 34.90
N ASP A 443 -6.59 17.89 35.64
CA ASP A 443 -7.13 19.26 35.65
C ASP A 443 -6.93 19.99 34.32
N ILE A 444 -5.83 19.72 33.59
CA ILE A 444 -5.60 20.28 32.26
C ILE A 444 -6.58 19.65 31.27
N VAL A 445 -6.56 18.32 31.07
CA VAL A 445 -7.42 17.70 30.03
C VAL A 445 -8.92 17.84 30.37
N SER A 446 -9.31 17.74 31.65
CA SER A 446 -10.71 17.99 32.05
C SER A 446 -11.08 19.47 31.99
N GLY A 447 -10.12 20.39 32.16
CA GLY A 447 -10.30 21.83 31.93
C GLY A 447 -10.46 22.13 30.45
N LEU A 448 -9.64 21.51 29.60
CA LEU A 448 -9.63 21.58 28.15
C LEU A 448 -11.00 21.20 27.58
N LEU A 449 -11.52 20.03 27.97
CA LEU A 449 -12.87 19.59 27.58
C LEU A 449 -13.96 20.54 28.07
N LYS A 450 -13.82 21.12 29.28
CA LYS A 450 -14.76 22.13 29.79
C LYS A 450 -14.71 23.46 29.04
N VAL A 451 -13.55 23.87 28.54
CA VAL A 451 -13.39 25.04 27.67
C VAL A 451 -13.99 24.73 26.29
N LEU A 452 -13.47 23.71 25.60
CA LEU A 452 -13.86 23.34 24.24
C LEU A 452 -15.35 23.02 24.10
N THR A 453 -15.94 22.30 25.05
CA THR A 453 -17.34 21.87 24.98
C THR A 453 -18.29 22.72 25.84
N PHE A 454 -17.80 23.82 26.44
CA PHE A 454 -18.53 24.61 27.44
C PHE A 454 -19.08 23.76 28.61
N GLY A 455 -18.35 22.72 28.98
CA GLY A 455 -18.71 21.77 30.05
C GLY A 455 -19.81 20.77 29.68
N ARG A 456 -20.11 20.56 28.40
CA ARG A 456 -21.12 19.59 27.92
C ARG A 456 -20.61 18.15 27.90
N ILE A 457 -19.31 17.95 27.70
CA ILE A 457 -18.67 16.63 27.66
C ILE A 457 -17.53 16.61 28.68
N ASP A 458 -17.48 15.53 29.45
CA ASP A 458 -16.37 15.19 30.35
C ASP A 458 -15.49 14.09 29.74
N LEU A 459 -14.45 13.70 30.48
CA LEU A 459 -13.49 12.74 29.97
C LEU A 459 -14.13 11.39 29.64
N ASP A 460 -15.03 10.90 30.49
CA ASP A 460 -15.69 9.61 30.30
C ASP A 460 -16.64 9.65 29.08
N GLY A 461 -17.39 10.73 28.88
CA GLY A 461 -18.21 10.92 27.68
C GLY A 461 -17.41 11.02 26.37
N LEU A 462 -16.20 11.60 26.40
CA LEU A 462 -15.28 11.58 25.25
C LEU A 462 -14.79 10.15 24.95
N VAL A 463 -14.43 9.41 25.99
CA VAL A 463 -14.03 7.99 25.89
C VAL A 463 -15.17 7.15 25.31
N GLU A 464 -16.39 7.26 25.83
CA GLU A 464 -17.54 6.53 25.31
C GLU A 464 -17.85 6.85 23.84
N ASN A 465 -17.74 8.13 23.44
CA ASN A 465 -17.93 8.54 22.05
C ASN A 465 -16.88 7.94 21.10
N LEU A 466 -15.58 8.00 21.44
CA LEU A 466 -14.52 7.43 20.61
C LEU A 466 -14.64 5.91 20.48
N LEU A 467 -14.97 5.24 21.59
CA LEU A 467 -15.15 3.79 21.60
C LEU A 467 -16.45 3.36 20.91
N THR A 468 -17.45 4.24 20.83
CA THR A 468 -18.67 4.02 20.02
C THR A 468 -18.38 4.16 18.53
N ILE A 469 -17.64 5.18 18.11
CA ILE A 469 -17.18 5.35 16.72
C ILE A 469 -16.39 4.11 16.28
N ARG A 470 -15.43 3.65 17.08
CA ARG A 470 -14.58 2.49 16.75
C ARG A 470 -15.31 1.13 16.77
N LYS A 471 -16.46 1.04 17.47
CA LYS A 471 -17.37 -0.13 17.38
C LYS A 471 -18.29 -0.07 16.17
N ALA A 472 -18.61 1.14 15.70
CA ALA A 472 -19.54 1.38 14.60
C ALA A 472 -18.87 1.36 13.21
N ASP A 473 -17.55 1.53 13.13
CA ASP A 473 -16.76 1.41 11.89
C ASP A 473 -16.83 -0.02 11.31
N PRO A 474 -17.49 -0.24 10.15
CA PRO A 474 -17.54 -1.56 9.53
C PRO A 474 -16.19 -1.97 8.91
N SER A 475 -15.31 -1.01 8.58
CA SER A 475 -14.00 -1.32 7.98
C SER A 475 -13.07 -2.01 8.98
N SER A 476 -13.32 -1.87 10.28
CA SER A 476 -12.65 -2.67 11.32
C SER A 476 -12.84 -4.17 11.13
N LEU A 477 -13.90 -4.62 10.44
CA LEU A 477 -14.14 -6.02 10.04
C LEU A 477 -13.93 -6.26 8.53
N ALA A 478 -13.22 -5.38 7.82
CA ALA A 478 -12.84 -5.57 6.42
C ALA A 478 -11.74 -6.63 6.28
N VAL A 479 -11.77 -7.39 5.18
CA VAL A 479 -10.98 -8.63 5.02
C VAL A 479 -10.22 -8.65 3.70
N GLY A 480 -8.91 -8.91 3.75
CA GLY A 480 -8.07 -9.11 2.57
C GLY A 480 -6.91 -10.06 2.86
N SER A 481 -6.35 -10.71 1.83
CA SER A 481 -5.20 -11.62 2.03
C SER A 481 -3.96 -10.87 2.52
N PHE A 482 -3.69 -9.70 1.92
CA PHE A 482 -2.54 -8.87 2.23
C PHE A 482 -2.85 -7.89 3.36
N ALA A 483 -3.93 -7.11 3.24
CA ALA A 483 -4.37 -6.16 4.27
C ALA A 483 -5.89 -6.12 4.43
N GLY A 484 -6.37 -6.03 5.67
CA GLY A 484 -7.78 -5.72 5.94
C GLY A 484 -8.13 -4.28 5.56
N ARG A 485 -7.35 -3.32 6.05
CA ARG A 485 -7.51 -1.87 5.84
C ARG A 485 -6.20 -1.24 5.32
N VAL A 486 -6.32 -0.26 4.42
CA VAL A 486 -5.23 0.59 3.93
C VAL A 486 -5.68 2.05 4.00
N ILE A 487 -5.07 2.86 4.87
CA ILE A 487 -5.60 4.18 5.27
C ILE A 487 -4.58 5.30 5.06
N GLY A 488 -4.92 6.28 4.23
CA GLY A 488 -4.16 7.51 4.01
C GLY A 488 -2.91 7.36 3.14
N SER A 489 -1.85 8.09 3.49
CA SER A 489 -0.56 8.12 2.80
C SER A 489 0.19 6.80 2.93
N VAL A 490 -0.18 5.83 2.09
CA VAL A 490 0.38 4.47 2.06
C VAL A 490 0.75 4.10 0.63
N THR A 491 1.92 3.49 0.45
CA THR A 491 2.32 2.83 -0.80
C THR A 491 2.50 1.33 -0.58
N ILE A 492 1.73 0.51 -1.29
CA ILE A 492 1.93 -0.94 -1.41
C ILE A 492 2.40 -1.22 -2.82
N ASP A 493 3.69 -1.54 -2.98
CA ASP A 493 4.35 -1.65 -4.29
C ASP A 493 4.92 -3.05 -4.52
N LYS A 494 4.81 -3.56 -5.74
CA LYS A 494 5.41 -4.86 -6.14
C LYS A 494 5.04 -6.02 -5.19
N CYS A 495 3.90 -5.98 -4.48
CA CYS A 495 3.55 -7.01 -3.50
C CYS A 495 2.72 -8.15 -4.12
N ARG A 496 2.71 -9.34 -3.53
CA ARG A 496 1.93 -10.48 -4.05
C ARG A 496 1.31 -11.32 -2.93
N SER A 497 0.07 -11.77 -3.15
CA SER A 497 -0.55 -12.86 -2.39
C SER A 497 -0.76 -14.05 -3.31
N THR A 498 -0.23 -15.21 -2.95
CA THR A 498 -0.22 -16.43 -3.77
C THR A 498 -0.96 -17.56 -3.05
N ASN A 499 -1.64 -18.43 -3.82
CA ASN A 499 -2.43 -19.57 -3.30
C ASN A 499 -3.48 -19.14 -2.26
N VAL A 500 -4.34 -18.19 -2.64
CA VAL A 500 -5.20 -17.43 -1.73
C VAL A 500 -6.55 -18.10 -1.47
N THR A 501 -6.96 -18.17 -0.19
CA THR A 501 -8.35 -18.37 0.24
C THR A 501 -8.75 -17.19 1.13
N VAL A 502 -9.78 -16.42 0.75
CA VAL A 502 -10.39 -15.38 1.59
C VAL A 502 -11.87 -15.70 1.77
N SER A 503 -12.36 -15.63 3.01
CA SER A 503 -13.79 -15.78 3.34
C SER A 503 -14.18 -14.88 4.52
N SER A 504 -15.39 -14.33 4.49
CA SER A 504 -15.90 -13.44 5.54
C SER A 504 -17.41 -13.54 5.70
N VAL A 505 -17.89 -13.42 6.94
CA VAL A 505 -19.30 -13.19 7.27
C VAL A 505 -19.69 -11.70 7.30
N THR A 506 -18.80 -10.80 6.89
CA THR A 506 -18.98 -9.33 6.81
C THR A 506 -18.80 -8.81 5.38
N GLY A 507 -19.12 -7.52 5.17
CA GLY A 507 -18.82 -6.82 3.91
C GLY A 507 -17.36 -6.39 3.82
N MET A 508 -17.02 -5.58 2.80
CA MET A 508 -15.67 -5.02 2.60
C MET A 508 -14.60 -6.12 2.49
N THR A 509 -14.83 -7.08 1.59
CA THR A 509 -13.96 -8.25 1.40
C THR A 509 -13.28 -8.21 0.03
N GLY A 510 -11.95 -8.24 0.00
CA GLY A 510 -11.15 -8.27 -1.22
C GLY A 510 -10.22 -9.48 -1.28
N GLY A 511 -9.87 -9.93 -2.48
CA GLY A 511 -8.84 -10.98 -2.62
C GLY A 511 -7.44 -10.53 -2.18
N PHE A 512 -7.12 -9.24 -2.30
CA PHE A 512 -5.86 -8.62 -1.83
C PHE A 512 -6.10 -7.68 -0.64
N VAL A 513 -6.99 -6.69 -0.79
CA VAL A 513 -7.29 -5.66 0.22
C VAL A 513 -8.79 -5.54 0.52
N GLY A 514 -9.19 -5.57 1.78
CA GLY A 514 -10.60 -5.42 2.16
C GLY A 514 -11.15 -4.01 1.91
N TYR A 515 -10.48 -3.00 2.47
CA TYR A 515 -10.89 -1.61 2.43
C TYR A 515 -9.68 -0.68 2.25
N ALA A 516 -9.71 0.20 1.24
CA ALA A 516 -8.75 1.30 1.09
C ALA A 516 -9.46 2.65 1.07
N GLN A 517 -8.93 3.61 1.83
CA GLN A 517 -9.40 5.00 1.85
C GLN A 517 -8.22 5.96 2.08
N GLY A 518 -8.19 7.10 1.38
CA GLY A 518 -7.26 8.19 1.70
C GLY A 518 -7.67 9.02 2.92
N GLU A 519 -6.79 9.92 3.34
CA GLU A 519 -7.06 10.83 4.46
C GLU A 519 -6.99 12.28 4.01
N THR A 520 -8.02 13.06 4.34
CA THR A 520 -7.98 14.53 4.23
C THR A 520 -7.17 15.09 5.39
N GLN A 521 -6.23 15.96 5.09
CA GLN A 521 -5.46 16.72 6.08
C GLN A 521 -6.14 18.07 6.35
N TYR A 522 -6.11 18.54 7.60
CA TYR A 522 -6.95 19.65 8.05
C TYR A 522 -6.17 20.79 8.73
N ASP A 523 -6.66 22.01 8.53
CA ASP A 523 -6.42 23.16 9.39
C ASP A 523 -7.73 23.56 10.11
N LEU A 524 -7.65 24.36 11.17
CA LEU A 524 -8.80 24.83 11.96
C LEU A 524 -8.91 26.35 11.99
N ILE A 525 -10.12 26.84 11.72
CA ILE A 525 -10.55 28.23 11.95
C ILE A 525 -11.00 28.33 13.41
N SER A 526 -10.07 28.16 14.35
CA SER A 526 -10.38 28.16 15.78
C SER A 526 -9.26 28.77 16.61
N ASP A 527 -9.61 29.74 17.46
CA ASP A 527 -8.74 30.27 18.51
C ASP A 527 -8.30 29.17 19.51
N ALA A 528 -9.02 28.05 19.56
CA ALA A 528 -8.71 26.86 20.36
C ALA A 528 -7.98 25.74 19.59
N LEU A 529 -7.38 26.04 18.42
CA LEU A 529 -6.58 25.07 17.63
C LEU A 529 -5.53 24.36 18.49
N GLY A 530 -4.77 25.08 19.33
CA GLY A 530 -3.74 24.49 20.21
C GLY A 530 -4.31 23.49 21.23
N ASP A 531 -5.47 23.82 21.80
CA ASP A 531 -6.17 22.95 22.76
C ASP A 531 -6.67 21.67 22.08
N ILE A 532 -7.23 21.79 20.87
CA ILE A 532 -7.70 20.65 20.07
C ILE A 532 -6.52 19.76 19.66
N VAL A 533 -5.42 20.34 19.18
CA VAL A 533 -4.20 19.62 18.84
C VAL A 533 -3.66 18.84 20.05
N GLN A 534 -3.59 19.46 21.24
CA GLN A 534 -3.14 18.78 22.45
C GLN A 534 -4.06 17.60 22.82
N LEU A 535 -5.37 17.74 22.69
CA LEU A 535 -6.33 16.66 22.93
C LEU A 535 -6.11 15.48 21.95
N LEU A 536 -5.96 15.77 20.66
CA LEU A 536 -5.77 14.76 19.62
C LEU A 536 -4.43 14.01 19.79
N THR A 537 -3.34 14.72 20.05
CA THR A 537 -2.02 14.15 20.38
C THR A 537 -2.12 13.17 21.54
N ASN A 538 -2.83 13.55 22.62
CA ASN A 538 -2.98 12.69 23.78
C ASN A 538 -3.79 11.42 23.49
N ILE A 539 -4.83 11.50 22.64
CA ILE A 539 -5.59 10.32 22.19
C ILE A 539 -4.74 9.39 21.32
N LEU A 540 -4.01 9.95 20.34
CA LEU A 540 -3.18 9.17 19.41
C LEU A 540 -2.03 8.44 20.12
N ASN A 541 -1.43 9.07 21.15
CA ASN A 541 -0.42 8.45 22.00
C ASN A 541 -0.93 7.24 22.81
N ILE A 542 -2.26 7.09 22.96
CA ILE A 542 -2.90 5.98 23.69
C ILE A 542 -3.44 4.93 22.72
N ILE A 543 -3.94 5.33 21.54
CA ILE A 543 -4.53 4.42 20.54
C ILE A 543 -3.67 4.42 19.25
N PRO A 544 -2.64 3.56 19.15
CA PRO A 544 -1.89 3.38 17.91
C PRO A 544 -2.79 2.82 16.80
N GLY A 545 -2.61 3.33 15.58
CA GLY A 545 -3.40 2.92 14.42
C GLY A 545 -4.84 3.48 14.37
N LEU A 546 -5.12 4.53 15.15
CA LEU A 546 -6.33 5.36 14.99
C LEU A 546 -6.11 6.36 13.84
N GLY A 547 -7.08 6.46 12.91
CA GLY A 547 -6.97 7.37 11.77
C GLY A 547 -7.31 8.82 12.11
N LEU A 548 -6.82 9.77 11.32
CA LEU A 548 -7.29 11.16 11.35
C LEU A 548 -8.79 11.22 10.99
N GLY A 549 -9.27 10.36 10.10
CA GLY A 549 -10.70 10.23 9.81
C GLY A 549 -11.58 9.89 11.04
N ASP A 550 -11.09 9.04 11.93
CA ASP A 550 -11.76 8.68 13.19
C ASP A 550 -11.73 9.85 14.18
N LEU A 551 -10.58 10.51 14.31
CA LEU A 551 -10.38 11.67 15.18
C LEU A 551 -11.26 12.87 14.78
N ILE A 552 -11.33 13.21 13.49
CA ILE A 552 -12.25 14.26 13.00
C ILE A 552 -13.71 13.88 13.26
N THR A 553 -14.05 12.60 13.13
CA THR A 553 -15.41 12.10 13.42
C THR A 553 -15.73 12.17 14.92
N LEU A 554 -14.74 12.00 15.81
CA LEU A 554 -14.88 12.24 17.25
C LEU A 554 -15.14 13.71 17.56
N LEU A 555 -14.36 14.64 17.00
CA LEU A 555 -14.52 16.07 17.27
C LEU A 555 -15.89 16.58 16.80
N LEU A 556 -16.35 16.16 15.62
CA LEU A 556 -17.65 16.53 15.07
C LEU A 556 -18.81 15.92 15.86
N ASN A 557 -18.81 14.60 16.13
CA ASN A 557 -19.89 13.95 16.87
C ASN A 557 -19.94 14.42 18.34
N GLY A 558 -18.79 14.80 18.91
CA GLY A 558 -18.70 15.42 20.23
C GLY A 558 -19.13 16.90 20.26
N ASN A 559 -19.40 17.54 19.13
CA ASN A 559 -19.65 18.99 19.04
C ASN A 559 -18.49 19.81 19.68
N ILE A 560 -17.25 19.32 19.51
CA ILE A 560 -16.00 19.94 19.98
C ILE A 560 -15.52 20.97 18.95
N ILE A 561 -15.81 20.70 17.68
CA ILE A 561 -15.75 21.65 16.57
C ILE A 561 -17.01 21.49 15.72
N ASP A 562 -17.45 22.57 15.09
CA ASP A 562 -18.42 22.51 14.00
C ASP A 562 -17.73 22.19 12.67
N ALA A 563 -18.50 21.68 11.70
CA ALA A 563 -17.95 21.25 10.41
C ALA A 563 -17.41 22.41 9.55
N ASP A 564 -17.84 23.64 9.80
CA ASP A 564 -17.33 24.84 9.13
C ASP A 564 -16.03 25.39 9.75
N ALA A 565 -15.61 24.88 10.92
CA ALA A 565 -14.31 25.21 11.50
C ALA A 565 -13.14 24.44 10.85
N LEU A 566 -13.40 23.38 10.08
CA LEU A 566 -12.41 22.56 9.38
C LEU A 566 -12.10 23.09 7.98
N ILE A 567 -10.83 23.32 7.66
CA ILE A 567 -10.36 23.57 6.28
C ILE A 567 -9.58 22.35 5.78
N PRO A 568 -9.99 21.69 4.68
CA PRO A 568 -9.14 20.76 3.95
C PRO A 568 -7.91 21.47 3.37
N VAL A 569 -6.70 21.03 3.73
CA VAL A 569 -5.44 21.60 3.22
C VAL A 569 -4.63 20.64 2.35
N ALA A 570 -4.87 19.33 2.46
CA ALA A 570 -4.36 18.31 1.54
C ALA A 570 -5.25 17.05 1.58
N TYR A 571 -5.01 16.12 0.66
CA TYR A 571 -5.59 14.78 0.63
C TYR A 571 -4.50 13.77 0.28
N HIS A 572 -4.41 12.70 1.05
CA HIS A 572 -3.37 11.67 0.90
C HIS A 572 -4.00 10.39 0.36
N ASN A 573 -3.88 10.17 -0.96
CA ASN A 573 -4.35 8.96 -1.63
C ASN A 573 -3.45 7.76 -1.29
N PRO A 574 -3.98 6.60 -0.91
CA PRO A 574 -3.22 5.36 -0.89
C PRO A 574 -2.92 4.94 -2.33
N THR A 575 -1.73 4.37 -2.53
CA THR A 575 -1.27 3.86 -3.82
C THR A 575 -1.01 2.36 -3.71
N ILE A 576 -1.59 1.57 -4.61
CA ILE A 576 -1.28 0.15 -4.79
C ILE A 576 -0.73 -0.02 -6.22
N SER A 577 0.54 -0.40 -6.35
CA SER A 577 1.26 -0.46 -7.62
C SER A 577 1.89 -1.84 -7.87
N SER A 578 1.86 -2.31 -9.12
CA SER A 578 2.51 -3.56 -9.56
C SER A 578 2.22 -4.79 -8.68
N SER A 579 1.04 -4.83 -8.03
CA SER A 579 0.73 -5.77 -6.95
C SER A 579 -0.33 -6.78 -7.36
N ALA A 580 -0.23 -8.02 -6.90
CA ALA A 580 -0.94 -9.14 -7.54
C ALA A 580 -1.56 -10.17 -6.57
N VAL A 581 -2.70 -10.75 -6.97
CA VAL A 581 -3.19 -12.04 -6.48
C VAL A 581 -2.84 -13.12 -7.51
N LYS A 582 -2.13 -14.17 -7.10
CA LYS A 582 -1.67 -15.28 -7.97
C LYS A 582 -2.24 -16.62 -7.48
N ASN A 583 -3.21 -17.14 -8.22
CA ASN A 583 -4.07 -18.29 -7.90
C ASN A 583 -4.91 -18.12 -6.63
N PHE A 584 -6.22 -18.25 -6.78
CA PHE A 584 -7.09 -18.64 -5.67
C PHE A 584 -7.05 -20.15 -5.47
N THR A 585 -7.31 -20.61 -4.25
CA THR A 585 -7.57 -22.03 -3.97
C THR A 585 -8.88 -22.43 -4.65
N ALA A 586 -8.93 -23.63 -5.23
CA ALA A 586 -10.11 -24.13 -5.94
C ALA A 586 -11.37 -24.08 -5.06
N GLY A 587 -12.44 -23.47 -5.58
CA GLY A 587 -13.70 -23.28 -4.85
C GLY A 587 -13.75 -22.05 -3.93
N THR A 588 -12.77 -21.14 -4.00
CA THR A 588 -12.83 -19.86 -3.26
C THR A 588 -14.04 -19.01 -3.70
N VAL A 589 -14.78 -18.51 -2.71
CA VAL A 589 -15.90 -17.57 -2.87
C VAL A 589 -15.59 -16.34 -2.02
N ILE A 590 -15.48 -15.18 -2.66
CA ILE A 590 -15.10 -13.92 -2.04
C ILE A 590 -16.36 -13.12 -1.70
N GLY A 591 -16.49 -12.69 -0.44
CA GLY A 591 -17.70 -12.04 0.08
C GLY A 591 -18.83 -13.02 0.44
N ALA A 592 -20.00 -12.48 0.76
CA ALA A 592 -21.16 -13.25 1.21
C ALA A 592 -22.47 -12.61 0.71
N ALA A 593 -23.42 -13.42 0.23
CA ALA A 593 -24.59 -12.96 -0.55
C ALA A 593 -25.58 -12.00 0.17
N ASP A 594 -25.44 -11.74 1.47
CA ASP A 594 -26.22 -10.73 2.21
C ASP A 594 -25.39 -9.52 2.69
N LYS A 595 -24.12 -9.45 2.28
CA LYS A 595 -23.14 -8.40 2.63
C LYS A 595 -22.68 -7.64 1.40
N ASP A 596 -22.33 -6.38 1.59
CA ASP A 596 -22.01 -5.46 0.50
C ASP A 596 -20.50 -5.24 0.39
N TYR A 597 -20.03 -4.82 -0.79
CA TYR A 597 -18.63 -4.53 -1.12
C TYR A 597 -17.71 -5.77 -1.16
N ALA A 598 -17.69 -6.45 -2.31
CA ALA A 598 -16.84 -7.62 -2.54
C ALA A 598 -16.10 -7.55 -3.90
N GLY A 599 -14.78 -7.81 -3.91
CA GLY A 599 -13.96 -7.72 -5.13
C GLY A 599 -12.82 -8.73 -5.21
N GLY A 600 -12.48 -9.22 -6.41
CA GLY A 600 -11.37 -10.18 -6.58
C GLY A 600 -9.99 -9.64 -6.23
N PHE A 601 -9.78 -8.32 -6.29
CA PHE A 601 -8.59 -7.63 -5.78
C PHE A 601 -8.93 -6.81 -4.54
N ILE A 602 -9.93 -5.92 -4.64
CA ILE A 602 -10.22 -4.92 -3.60
C ILE A 602 -11.72 -4.82 -3.28
N GLY A 603 -12.09 -4.87 -2.00
CA GLY A 603 -13.50 -4.76 -1.57
C GLY A 603 -14.05 -3.35 -1.75
N VAL A 604 -13.37 -2.36 -1.19
CA VAL A 604 -13.68 -0.92 -1.30
C VAL A 604 -12.43 -0.13 -1.65
N GLN A 605 -12.54 0.74 -2.66
CA GLN A 605 -11.48 1.63 -3.14
C GLN A 605 -11.98 3.09 -3.14
N ILE A 606 -11.80 3.80 -2.01
CA ILE A 606 -12.19 5.21 -1.86
C ILE A 606 -10.96 6.10 -1.94
N GLY A 607 -10.97 7.14 -2.78
CA GLY A 607 -9.84 8.09 -2.92
C GLY A 607 -8.47 7.44 -3.17
N THR A 608 -8.45 6.23 -3.74
CA THR A 608 -7.29 5.33 -3.79
C THR A 608 -6.86 5.06 -5.22
N ILE A 609 -5.56 5.07 -5.47
CA ILE A 609 -4.94 4.86 -6.78
C ILE A 609 -4.44 3.42 -6.86
N VAL A 610 -4.90 2.67 -7.85
CA VAL A 610 -4.45 1.31 -8.15
C VAL A 610 -3.84 1.30 -9.56
N THR A 611 -2.63 0.75 -9.70
CA THR A 611 -1.84 0.82 -10.93
C THR A 611 -1.17 -0.52 -11.22
N ASP A 612 -1.22 -0.96 -12.48
CA ASP A 612 -0.53 -2.15 -13.01
C ASP A 612 -0.69 -3.41 -12.14
N SER A 613 -1.84 -3.53 -11.47
CA SER A 613 -2.10 -4.52 -10.43
C SER A 613 -3.06 -5.60 -10.92
N SER A 614 -2.89 -6.85 -10.49
CA SER A 614 -3.51 -7.99 -11.18
C SER A 614 -4.16 -9.04 -10.29
N VAL A 615 -5.12 -9.75 -10.87
CA VAL A 615 -5.67 -11.01 -10.37
C VAL A 615 -5.48 -12.05 -11.45
N THR A 616 -4.63 -13.04 -11.21
CA THR A 616 -4.37 -14.16 -12.14
C THR A 616 -4.72 -15.46 -11.45
N SER A 617 -5.57 -16.31 -12.04
CA SER A 617 -5.99 -17.57 -11.40
C SER A 617 -6.38 -18.64 -12.41
N ASP A 618 -5.67 -19.78 -12.37
CA ASP A 618 -6.00 -20.99 -13.13
C ASP A 618 -7.31 -21.59 -12.62
N ASN A 619 -7.49 -21.56 -11.29
CA ASN A 619 -8.73 -21.95 -10.63
C ASN A 619 -9.80 -20.89 -10.85
N ALA A 620 -10.99 -21.31 -11.29
CA ALA A 620 -12.17 -20.45 -11.30
C ALA A 620 -12.57 -20.07 -9.87
N TYR A 621 -12.90 -18.79 -9.65
CA TYR A 621 -13.38 -18.26 -8.38
C TYR A 621 -14.73 -17.55 -8.53
N ALA A 622 -15.41 -17.33 -7.41
CA ALA A 622 -16.63 -16.53 -7.37
C ALA A 622 -16.48 -15.30 -6.46
N VAL A 623 -17.23 -14.25 -6.76
CA VAL A 623 -17.40 -13.06 -5.92
C VAL A 623 -18.90 -12.84 -5.71
N THR A 624 -19.34 -12.67 -4.47
CA THR A 624 -20.78 -12.56 -4.15
C THR A 624 -21.09 -11.53 -3.07
N GLY A 625 -22.26 -10.90 -3.16
CA GLY A 625 -22.70 -9.86 -2.24
C GLY A 625 -24.13 -9.35 -2.47
N GLY A 626 -24.67 -8.58 -1.53
CA GLY A 626 -25.96 -7.90 -1.68
C GLY A 626 -25.92 -6.73 -2.67
N ALA A 627 -24.82 -5.99 -2.67
CA ALA A 627 -24.52 -4.88 -3.56
C ALA A 627 -23.00 -4.67 -3.69
N TYR A 628 -22.58 -4.03 -4.79
CA TYR A 628 -21.20 -3.61 -5.04
C TYR A 628 -20.24 -4.81 -5.13
N VAL A 629 -20.46 -5.65 -6.14
CA VAL A 629 -19.75 -6.92 -6.35
C VAL A 629 -19.04 -6.89 -7.72
N GLY A 630 -17.72 -7.10 -7.76
CA GLY A 630 -16.97 -7.06 -9.02
C GLY A 630 -15.82 -8.07 -9.11
N GLY A 631 -15.41 -8.41 -10.33
CA GLY A 631 -14.31 -9.36 -10.55
C GLY A 631 -12.95 -8.84 -10.08
N PHE A 632 -12.74 -7.51 -10.07
CA PHE A 632 -11.56 -6.82 -9.52
C PHE A 632 -11.92 -5.98 -8.28
N ALA A 633 -12.84 -5.02 -8.41
CA ALA A 633 -13.21 -4.09 -7.33
C ALA A 633 -14.70 -4.20 -6.96
N GLY A 634 -15.03 -4.16 -5.67
CA GLY A 634 -16.43 -4.12 -5.21
C GLY A 634 -17.07 -2.75 -5.45
N LEU A 635 -16.50 -1.71 -4.83
CA LEU A 635 -16.82 -0.30 -5.07
C LEU A 635 -15.55 0.51 -5.35
N MET A 636 -15.60 1.34 -6.39
CA MET A 636 -14.67 2.46 -6.60
C MET A 636 -15.44 3.77 -6.42
N ARG A 637 -14.93 4.71 -5.62
CA ARG A 637 -15.57 6.02 -5.39
C ARG A 637 -14.54 7.09 -5.08
N ASN A 638 -14.74 8.32 -5.54
CA ASN A 638 -14.00 9.45 -4.97
C ASN A 638 -14.36 9.63 -3.48
N ASP A 639 -13.43 10.20 -2.71
CA ASP A 639 -13.72 10.54 -1.32
C ASP A 639 -14.34 11.94 -1.19
N VAL A 640 -15.01 12.18 -0.06
CA VAL A 640 -15.71 13.43 0.23
C VAL A 640 -15.01 14.13 1.39
N MET A 641 -14.25 15.18 1.08
CA MET A 641 -13.66 16.05 2.08
C MET A 641 -14.77 16.70 2.92
N LYS A 642 -14.69 16.57 4.24
CA LYS A 642 -15.53 17.33 5.19
C LYS A 642 -14.93 18.74 5.32
N GLY A 643 -15.68 19.74 5.78
CA GLY A 643 -15.12 21.06 6.10
C GLY A 643 -15.83 22.25 5.45
N ALA A 644 -15.45 23.45 5.87
CA ALA A 644 -15.69 24.67 5.12
C ALA A 644 -14.78 24.75 3.90
N LEU A 645 -15.41 24.88 2.73
CA LEU A 645 -14.77 25.48 1.56
C LEU A 645 -14.67 26.99 1.80
N GLN A 646 -13.64 27.44 2.54
CA GLN A 646 -13.27 28.86 2.53
C GLN A 646 -12.90 29.30 1.11
N GLU A 647 -12.94 30.62 0.88
CA GLU A 647 -12.78 31.27 -0.43
C GLU A 647 -11.31 31.27 -0.93
N VAL A 648 -10.71 30.08 -0.98
CA VAL A 648 -9.37 29.80 -1.54
C VAL A 648 -9.45 29.94 -3.06
N GLY A 649 -9.42 31.19 -3.52
CA GLY A 649 -9.76 31.57 -4.89
C GLY A 649 -9.00 30.81 -5.97
N VAL A 650 -9.73 30.03 -6.77
CA VAL A 650 -9.33 29.37 -8.02
C VAL A 650 -8.28 28.25 -7.89
N ASP A 651 -7.32 28.31 -6.96
CA ASP A 651 -6.24 27.31 -6.84
C ASP A 651 -6.62 26.01 -6.08
N LEU A 652 -7.85 25.92 -5.56
CA LEU A 652 -8.46 24.66 -5.09
C LEU A 652 -8.36 23.52 -6.12
N ILE A 653 -8.26 23.85 -7.41
CA ILE A 653 -8.10 22.91 -8.54
C ILE A 653 -6.79 22.10 -8.46
N ARG A 654 -5.77 22.60 -7.74
CA ARG A 654 -4.41 22.01 -7.65
C ARG A 654 -4.10 21.36 -6.31
N LEU A 655 -4.96 21.48 -5.31
CA LEU A 655 -4.86 20.63 -4.12
C LEU A 655 -5.18 19.19 -4.54
N SER A 656 -4.37 18.25 -4.04
CA SER A 656 -4.48 16.81 -4.25
C SER A 656 -5.95 16.34 -4.21
N GLN A 657 -6.44 15.84 -5.34
CA GLN A 657 -7.85 15.51 -5.50
C GLN A 657 -8.16 14.14 -4.84
N PRO A 658 -9.34 13.98 -4.21
CA PRO A 658 -9.75 12.72 -3.58
C PRO A 658 -10.18 11.66 -4.59
N GLN A 659 -9.45 11.53 -5.71
CA GLN A 659 -9.81 10.64 -6.82
C GLN A 659 -9.55 9.18 -6.48
N SER A 660 -10.43 8.30 -6.97
CA SER A 660 -10.22 6.85 -6.98
C SER A 660 -10.10 6.38 -8.43
N THR A 661 -9.00 5.67 -8.72
CA THR A 661 -8.63 5.32 -10.09
C THR A 661 -7.98 3.94 -10.13
N ALA A 662 -8.37 3.11 -11.09
CA ALA A 662 -7.58 1.99 -11.57
C ALA A 662 -6.92 2.36 -12.92
N VAL A 663 -5.67 1.95 -13.12
CA VAL A 663 -4.95 2.08 -14.40
C VAL A 663 -4.18 0.80 -14.69
N GLY A 664 -4.22 0.31 -15.94
CA GLY A 664 -3.39 -0.81 -16.43
C GLY A 664 -3.59 -2.13 -15.66
N SER A 665 -4.62 -2.22 -14.84
CA SER A 665 -4.86 -3.31 -13.90
C SER A 665 -5.69 -4.40 -14.56
N SER A 666 -5.57 -5.66 -14.10
CA SER A 666 -6.06 -6.80 -14.87
C SER A 666 -6.70 -7.91 -14.04
N VAL A 667 -7.67 -8.59 -14.64
CA VAL A 667 -8.12 -9.92 -14.23
C VAL A 667 -7.88 -10.88 -15.38
N HIS A 668 -7.07 -11.92 -15.17
CA HIS A 668 -6.87 -13.03 -16.08
C HIS A 668 -7.27 -14.32 -15.35
N ALA A 669 -8.58 -14.62 -15.37
CA ALA A 669 -9.18 -15.72 -14.62
C ALA A 669 -10.60 -16.04 -15.10
N ASN A 670 -11.08 -17.25 -14.79
CA ASN A 670 -12.51 -17.56 -14.90
C ASN A 670 -13.24 -17.08 -13.63
N VAL A 671 -14.20 -16.16 -13.77
CA VAL A 671 -14.84 -15.46 -12.64
C VAL A 671 -16.36 -15.53 -12.71
N THR A 672 -17.01 -15.87 -11.60
CA THR A 672 -18.47 -15.71 -11.43
C THR A 672 -18.78 -14.62 -10.41
N VAL A 673 -19.34 -13.50 -10.87
CA VAL A 673 -19.84 -12.40 -10.05
C VAL A 673 -21.35 -12.58 -9.85
N ASP A 674 -21.81 -12.76 -8.62
CA ASP A 674 -23.23 -12.99 -8.30
C ASP A 674 -23.73 -12.05 -7.20
N ALA A 675 -24.48 -11.02 -7.59
CA ALA A 675 -24.95 -9.96 -6.71
C ALA A 675 -26.48 -9.98 -6.47
N GLY A 676 -26.89 -9.28 -5.42
CA GLY A 676 -28.22 -8.66 -5.38
C GLY A 676 -28.36 -7.59 -6.46
N THR A 677 -27.78 -6.41 -6.21
CA THR A 677 -28.13 -5.18 -6.95
C THR A 677 -27.10 -4.72 -7.97
N TYR A 678 -25.88 -4.39 -7.53
CA TYR A 678 -24.82 -3.85 -8.40
C TYR A 678 -23.74 -4.90 -8.61
N ALA A 679 -23.56 -5.31 -9.87
CA ALA A 679 -22.62 -6.33 -10.32
C ALA A 679 -21.88 -5.84 -11.56
N GLY A 680 -20.58 -6.13 -11.66
CA GLY A 680 -19.78 -5.80 -12.86
C GLY A 680 -18.61 -6.73 -13.07
N GLY A 681 -18.10 -6.81 -14.30
CA GLY A 681 -16.96 -7.67 -14.63
C GLY A 681 -15.67 -7.22 -13.92
N PHE A 682 -15.38 -5.92 -13.94
CA PHE A 682 -14.21 -5.32 -13.28
C PHE A 682 -14.61 -4.69 -11.94
N ALA A 683 -15.31 -3.56 -11.97
CA ALA A 683 -15.84 -2.87 -10.80
C ALA A 683 -17.34 -3.17 -10.62
N GLY A 684 -17.77 -3.44 -9.38
CA GLY A 684 -19.18 -3.66 -9.04
C GLY A 684 -20.03 -2.40 -9.05
N ALA A 685 -19.45 -1.26 -8.68
CA ALA A 685 -19.91 0.08 -9.06
C ALA A 685 -18.75 1.08 -9.07
N MET A 686 -18.95 2.18 -9.79
CA MET A 686 -18.04 3.32 -9.89
C MET A 686 -18.84 4.60 -9.65
N ALA A 687 -18.28 5.57 -8.93
CA ALA A 687 -18.91 6.87 -8.68
C ALA A 687 -17.85 7.98 -8.58
N ASP A 688 -17.84 8.84 -9.60
CA ASP A 688 -16.83 9.87 -9.92
C ASP A 688 -15.38 9.36 -10.07
N SER A 689 -15.19 8.03 -10.00
CA SER A 689 -13.93 7.29 -10.10
C SER A 689 -13.66 6.77 -11.52
N TYR A 690 -12.40 6.43 -11.82
CA TYR A 690 -11.95 6.05 -13.16
C TYR A 690 -11.37 4.63 -13.23
N ALA A 691 -11.50 4.00 -14.40
CA ALA A 691 -10.84 2.75 -14.78
C ALA A 691 -10.27 2.98 -16.19
N VAL A 692 -8.97 2.75 -16.38
CA VAL A 692 -8.21 3.29 -17.52
C VAL A 692 -7.23 2.24 -18.05
N ASN A 693 -7.46 1.74 -19.27
CA ASN A 693 -6.70 0.65 -19.88
C ASN A 693 -6.69 -0.65 -19.04
N ASP A 694 -7.67 -0.83 -18.17
CA ASP A 694 -7.83 -2.03 -17.36
C ASP A 694 -8.40 -3.20 -18.20
N THR A 695 -7.96 -4.42 -17.92
CA THR A 695 -8.24 -5.63 -18.74
C THR A 695 -9.04 -6.68 -17.98
N LEU A 696 -10.02 -7.30 -18.65
CA LEU A 696 -10.66 -8.54 -18.23
C LEU A 696 -10.41 -9.63 -19.29
N ASP A 697 -9.89 -10.76 -18.86
CA ASP A 697 -9.58 -11.93 -19.69
C ASP A 697 -9.94 -13.23 -18.97
N GLY A 698 -10.35 -14.24 -19.72
CA GLY A 698 -11.00 -15.46 -19.23
C GLY A 698 -12.54 -15.41 -19.23
N THR A 699 -13.17 -16.47 -18.70
CA THR A 699 -14.64 -16.61 -18.70
C THR A 699 -15.27 -15.80 -17.58
N ILE A 700 -15.80 -14.62 -17.89
CA ILE A 700 -16.49 -13.74 -16.93
C ILE A 700 -18.01 -13.94 -17.00
N VAL A 701 -18.63 -14.36 -15.90
CA VAL A 701 -20.08 -14.50 -15.73
C VAL A 701 -20.54 -13.47 -14.69
N VAL A 702 -21.43 -12.55 -15.07
CA VAL A 702 -21.95 -11.51 -14.18
C VAL A 702 -23.47 -11.68 -14.01
N LYS A 703 -23.95 -11.63 -12.77
CA LYS A 703 -25.37 -11.74 -12.41
C LYS A 703 -25.75 -10.69 -11.37
N ALA A 704 -26.95 -10.14 -11.53
CA ALA A 704 -27.66 -9.37 -10.52
C ALA A 704 -29.07 -9.95 -10.37
N SER A 705 -29.50 -10.23 -9.15
CA SER A 705 -30.77 -10.91 -8.85
C SER A 705 -31.95 -9.96 -8.56
N GLY A 706 -31.69 -8.66 -8.36
CA GLY A 706 -32.70 -7.61 -8.28
C GLY A 706 -32.36 -6.49 -7.30
N THR A 707 -33.14 -5.41 -7.33
CA THR A 707 -32.92 -4.25 -6.45
C THR A 707 -33.18 -4.58 -4.98
N ARG A 708 -32.11 -4.72 -4.19
CA ARG A 708 -32.12 -4.54 -2.74
C ARG A 708 -31.70 -3.10 -2.43
N ALA A 709 -32.20 -2.57 -1.31
CA ALA A 709 -31.55 -1.40 -0.71
C ALA A 709 -30.19 -1.86 -0.14
N PRO A 710 -29.06 -1.22 -0.50
CA PRO A 710 -27.77 -1.52 0.12
C PRO A 710 -27.83 -1.18 1.62
N ARG A 711 -27.07 -1.93 2.45
CA ARG A 711 -27.00 -1.66 3.88
C ARG A 711 -26.11 -0.44 4.11
N ARG A 712 -26.75 0.72 4.27
CA ARG A 712 -26.11 2.04 4.46
C ARG A 712 -24.93 1.98 5.45
N SER A 713 -23.76 2.35 4.95
CA SER A 713 -22.50 2.46 5.68
C SER A 713 -22.44 3.77 6.46
N PRO A 714 -21.69 3.87 7.57
CA PRO A 714 -21.36 5.17 8.17
C PRO A 714 -20.55 6.09 7.24
N ALA A 715 -19.86 5.53 6.23
CA ALA A 715 -19.17 6.24 5.15
C ALA A 715 -20.11 6.79 4.05
N ASP A 716 -21.42 6.62 4.19
CA ASP A 716 -22.43 7.18 3.29
C ASP A 716 -22.96 8.51 3.85
N SER A 717 -22.22 9.59 3.57
CA SER A 717 -22.72 10.96 3.63
C SER A 717 -24.09 11.06 2.94
N PRO A 718 -25.00 11.97 3.35
CA PRO A 718 -26.39 11.98 2.91
C PRO A 718 -26.64 12.37 1.43
N ALA A 719 -25.61 12.34 0.58
CA ALA A 719 -25.63 12.77 -0.81
C ALA A 719 -26.38 11.82 -1.78
N TRP A 720 -26.65 10.56 -1.38
CA TRP A 720 -27.51 9.66 -2.16
C TRP A 720 -28.98 9.79 -1.74
N PRO A 721 -29.85 10.45 -2.53
CA PRO A 721 -31.28 10.27 -2.38
C PRO A 721 -31.64 8.82 -2.75
N PRO A 722 -32.62 8.19 -2.06
CA PRO A 722 -33.06 6.87 -2.46
C PRO A 722 -33.70 6.94 -3.84
N TRP A 723 -33.15 6.22 -4.83
CA TRP A 723 -33.79 6.03 -6.14
C TRP A 723 -34.96 5.01 -6.03
N ALA A 724 -35.87 5.28 -5.10
CA ALA A 724 -37.17 4.65 -5.05
C ALA A 724 -37.97 5.15 -6.26
N GLY A 725 -37.78 4.49 -7.40
CA GLY A 725 -38.48 4.76 -8.64
C GLY A 725 -39.98 4.49 -8.50
N CYS A 726 -40.72 5.46 -7.96
CA CYS A 726 -42.17 5.44 -8.00
C CYS A 726 -42.61 5.33 -9.46
N PRO A 727 -43.32 4.26 -9.86
CA PRO A 727 -43.74 4.09 -11.25
C PRO A 727 -44.80 5.14 -11.57
N THR A 728 -44.38 6.22 -12.26
CA THR A 728 -45.27 7.29 -12.74
C THR A 728 -46.16 6.75 -13.86
N SER A 729 -47.24 6.08 -13.47
CA SER A 729 -48.24 5.56 -14.40
C SER A 729 -48.94 6.72 -15.13
N ALA A 730 -48.61 6.89 -16.41
CA ALA A 730 -49.10 7.98 -17.24
C ALA A 730 -50.59 7.79 -17.63
N ARG A 731 -51.50 7.99 -16.67
CA ARG A 731 -52.91 8.26 -16.96
C ARG A 731 -53.53 9.07 -15.80
N GLY A 732 -53.83 10.33 -16.06
CA GLY A 732 -54.06 11.32 -15.00
C GLY A 732 -55.41 11.21 -14.30
N THR A 733 -55.40 11.38 -12.98
CA THR A 733 -56.48 12.03 -12.20
C THR A 733 -55.85 12.67 -10.96
N ARG A 734 -56.38 13.81 -10.49
CA ARG A 734 -55.80 14.55 -9.36
C ARG A 734 -56.08 13.84 -8.03
N ARG A 735 -55.03 13.40 -7.33
CA ARG A 735 -55.00 13.21 -5.86
C ARG A 735 -53.54 13.22 -5.37
N THR A 736 -53.27 13.95 -4.29
CA THR A 736 -51.95 14.09 -3.67
C THR A 736 -51.72 12.97 -2.65
N PRO A 737 -50.67 12.14 -2.77
CA PRO A 737 -50.20 11.28 -1.70
C PRO A 737 -49.24 12.04 -0.76
N THR A 738 -49.40 11.86 0.54
CA THR A 738 -48.48 12.39 1.57
C THR A 738 -47.49 11.32 2.00
N CYS A 739 -46.20 11.60 1.92
CA CYS A 739 -45.18 10.79 2.60
C CYS A 739 -44.99 11.30 4.04
N SER A 740 -44.91 10.38 5.00
CA SER A 740 -44.54 10.65 6.39
C SER A 740 -43.22 9.91 6.67
N PRO A 741 -42.25 10.52 7.37
CA PRO A 741 -40.97 9.89 7.64
C PRO A 741 -41.06 8.79 8.72
N ALA A 742 -40.16 7.83 8.63
CA ALA A 742 -39.77 6.86 9.64
C ALA A 742 -38.27 6.55 9.44
#